data_AF-A0A925VCQ5-F1
#
_entry.id   AF-A0A925VCQ5-F1
#
_cell.length_a   1.000
_cell.length_b   1.000
_cell.length_c   1.000
_cell.angle_alpha   90.00
_cell.angle_beta   90.00
_cell.angle_gamma   90.00
#
_symmetry.space_group_name_H-M   'P 1'
#
loop_
_entity.id
_entity.type
_entity.pdbx_description
1 polymer ?
#
loop_
_entity_poly.entity_id
_entity_poly.type
_entity_poly.pdbx_seq_one_letter_code
_entity_poly.pdbx_strand_id
1 'polypeptide(L)'
;AAVKTLARALDARDMPARGSDSGGQHYQRNSVAAQRRLAFFENVRAALTKWIAEGDFPKRQRAAALRAIRELEDEAFIGVTAYDDHDIGTYHSYGKDEPFVHYLELLLGSLPVDGSEAMATLGADAQVSVRRQRKQLEAHLDALMRSKYAFAGTIAETDIENTVGGMLIDRETRMPVSVVPGGDAFSPEYELLRIDPAAAEHAHAGAWVYRDAKGKLHLPEGLRVDVDDGHVLSARKRADQLTFMRAPGDPRLRDGIAFDWDGDGIVQGDRIEWVSWAGHCDVKGVTEALGLVLDDAPKLHEFRSDTLETQVYDRALLLEMVASIIELGSDYRSLDGTDEGQQGESAFGGARNDSRPDRLGFATASRRTASWPADGDADSFRVTSIVLADGTRAELDQVFLRWSVVADELEFAANPSFVRTVDDDMGEIDVTGAKLGAAIEYYDFDRRSGALIRKASTVKLDLGARSGREVLLGTVVEDAEERRLQRVFYQPDGPELVFRGEQLVEGAGGWKVKRTGDDRRVALAASRKCTLAREQRRDDPQLYRALLDDALRRGRPICADTDAEAAVWNGLVTKLDVRKLGDNAEARVQHWRVEVTARFGKAALEYLLRRDAEGEPLEACPLPGKPGEQWPDFLWSELPDIASKALVARRWMVNTTMYDRGIVTVEPDRSVEGGFYVHDDHVKHVLELIYCALSEHRWTIVHDGKRYGFTSASKWKAAVAKLEKRRAALSFAD
;
A
#
# COMPACT_ATOMS: atom_id res chain seq x y z
N ALA A 1 39.32 -8.51 24.64
CA ALA A 1 40.34 -8.36 23.57
C ALA A 1 40.43 -9.60 22.68
N ALA A 2 40.87 -10.76 23.18
CA ALA A 2 41.01 -12.00 22.37
C ALA A 2 39.71 -12.43 21.65
N VAL A 3 38.56 -12.35 22.32
CA VAL A 3 37.24 -12.63 21.72
C VAL A 3 36.95 -11.70 20.53
N LYS A 4 37.21 -10.38 20.67
CA LYS A 4 37.07 -9.41 19.56
C LYS A 4 37.98 -9.76 18.38
N THR A 5 39.23 -10.14 18.65
CA THR A 5 40.21 -10.51 17.62
C THR A 5 39.78 -11.78 16.87
N LEU A 6 39.29 -12.79 17.58
CA LEU A 6 38.79 -14.04 16.99
C LEU A 6 37.53 -13.82 16.16
N ALA A 7 36.58 -13.01 16.64
CA ALA A 7 35.37 -12.69 15.88
C ALA A 7 35.70 -11.99 14.56
N ARG A 8 36.61 -11.00 14.57
CA ARG A 8 37.08 -10.31 13.35
C ARG A 8 37.82 -11.23 12.37
N ALA A 9 38.48 -12.28 12.87
CA ALA A 9 39.19 -13.23 12.01
C ALA A 9 38.25 -14.17 11.23
N LEU A 10 36.96 -14.26 11.59
CA LEU A 10 35.97 -15.07 10.90
C LEU A 10 35.58 -14.48 9.53
N ASP A 11 35.79 -13.18 9.34
CA ASP A 11 35.53 -12.44 8.10
C ASP A 11 36.61 -12.68 7.04
N ALA A 12 37.84 -13.03 7.46
CA ALA A 12 38.99 -13.16 6.57
C ALA A 12 39.08 -14.52 5.83
N ARG A 13 38.13 -15.43 6.06
CA ARG A 13 38.16 -16.83 5.55
C ARG A 13 37.10 -17.10 4.48
N ASP A 14 36.85 -16.14 3.61
CA ASP A 14 35.89 -16.34 2.52
C ASP A 14 36.54 -17.09 1.37
N MET A 15 36.05 -18.31 1.14
CA MET A 15 36.32 -19.03 -0.10
C MET A 15 35.45 -18.41 -1.21
N PRO A 16 35.98 -18.20 -2.42
CA PRO A 16 35.16 -17.77 -3.54
C PRO A 16 34.05 -18.81 -3.78
N ALA A 17 32.79 -18.38 -3.70
CA ALA A 17 31.65 -19.22 -4.05
C ALA A 17 31.74 -19.58 -5.53
N ARG A 18 32.01 -20.86 -5.83
CA ARG A 18 31.95 -21.36 -7.20
C ARG A 18 30.49 -21.41 -7.63
N GLY A 19 30.12 -20.65 -8.66
CA GLY A 19 28.84 -20.77 -9.36
C GLY A 19 27.81 -19.66 -9.13
N SER A 20 28.13 -18.61 -8.37
CA SER A 20 27.32 -17.38 -8.35
C SER A 20 27.86 -16.41 -9.39
N ASP A 21 26.99 -15.87 -10.26
CA ASP A 21 27.32 -14.73 -11.10
C ASP A 21 27.91 -13.59 -10.24
N SER A 22 28.74 -12.75 -10.83
CA SER A 22 29.48 -11.70 -10.11
C SER A 22 28.59 -10.71 -9.35
N GLY A 23 27.28 -10.68 -9.62
CA GLY A 23 26.31 -9.77 -9.00
C GLY A 23 25.79 -10.18 -7.62
N GLY A 24 25.74 -11.47 -7.27
CA GLY A 24 25.11 -11.98 -6.02
C GLY A 24 26.07 -12.32 -4.87
N GLN A 25 27.34 -11.93 -4.98
CA GLN A 25 28.42 -12.44 -4.12
C GLN A 25 28.48 -11.76 -2.75
N HIS A 26 27.97 -10.53 -2.61
CA HIS A 26 28.12 -9.77 -1.36
C HIS A 26 27.10 -10.20 -0.31
N TYR A 27 25.84 -10.37 -0.69
CA TYR A 27 24.79 -10.89 0.18
C TYR A 27 25.15 -12.26 0.79
N GLN A 28 25.48 -13.23 -0.07
CA GLN A 28 25.81 -14.59 0.36
C GLN A 28 27.01 -14.61 1.32
N ARG A 29 28.05 -13.83 1.01
CA ARG A 29 29.25 -13.71 1.83
C ARG A 29 28.93 -13.15 3.21
N ASN A 30 28.14 -12.07 3.27
CA ASN A 30 27.79 -11.44 4.54
C ASN A 30 26.89 -12.33 5.39
N SER A 31 25.95 -13.06 4.78
CA SER A 31 25.12 -14.04 5.49
C SER A 31 25.99 -15.14 6.14
N VAL A 32 26.99 -15.68 5.42
CA VAL A 32 27.93 -16.66 5.97
C VAL A 32 28.79 -16.07 7.10
N ALA A 33 29.31 -14.85 6.94
CA ALA A 33 30.08 -14.18 7.98
C ALA A 33 29.24 -13.94 9.26
N ALA A 34 28.01 -13.48 9.09
CA ALA A 34 27.08 -13.23 10.20
C ALA A 34 26.72 -14.53 10.95
N GLN A 35 26.40 -15.61 10.22
CA GLN A 35 26.15 -16.93 10.81
C GLN A 35 27.36 -17.47 11.59
N ARG A 36 28.59 -17.28 11.09
CA ARG A 36 29.82 -17.67 11.81
C ARG A 36 30.00 -16.89 13.10
N ARG A 37 29.76 -15.57 13.08
CA ARG A 37 29.83 -14.72 14.28
C ARG A 37 28.78 -15.15 15.30
N LEU A 38 27.53 -15.37 14.87
CA LEU A 38 26.46 -15.88 15.74
C LEU A 38 26.84 -17.22 16.39
N ALA A 39 27.24 -18.21 15.59
CA ALA A 39 27.66 -19.51 16.11
C ALA A 39 28.83 -19.40 17.09
N PHE A 40 29.78 -18.49 16.84
CA PHE A 40 30.86 -18.23 17.78
C PHE A 40 30.35 -17.69 19.11
N PHE A 41 29.50 -16.65 19.11
CA PHE A 41 28.98 -16.06 20.34
C PHE A 41 28.00 -16.98 21.08
N GLU A 42 27.22 -17.80 20.36
CA GLU A 42 26.42 -18.88 20.95
C GLU A 42 27.29 -19.87 21.73
N ASN A 43 28.40 -20.31 21.14
CA ASN A 43 29.35 -21.21 21.82
C ASN A 43 30.01 -20.53 23.03
N VAL A 44 30.38 -19.25 22.92
CA VAL A 44 30.96 -18.49 24.04
C VAL A 44 29.95 -18.33 25.18
N ARG A 45 28.68 -18.00 24.88
CA ARG A 45 27.61 -17.92 25.88
C ARG A 45 27.36 -19.28 26.52
N ALA A 46 27.26 -20.35 25.73
CA ALA A 46 27.04 -21.70 26.25
C ALA A 46 28.17 -22.13 27.20
N ALA A 47 29.43 -21.82 26.86
CA ALA A 47 30.58 -22.09 27.73
C ALA A 47 30.52 -21.28 29.04
N LEU A 48 30.21 -19.99 28.97
CA LEU A 48 30.08 -19.14 30.16
C LEU A 48 28.94 -19.61 31.07
N THR A 49 27.77 -19.90 30.51
CA THR A 49 26.62 -20.43 31.24
C THR A 49 26.95 -21.74 31.93
N LYS A 50 27.67 -22.63 31.23
CA LYS A 50 28.17 -23.88 31.80
C LYS A 50 29.10 -23.63 32.99
N TRP A 51 30.11 -22.79 32.86
CA TRP A 51 31.01 -22.45 33.98
C TRP A 51 30.30 -21.81 35.16
N ILE A 52 29.26 -21.00 34.90
CA ILE A 52 28.42 -20.42 35.95
C ILE A 52 27.64 -21.51 36.69
N ALA A 53 27.05 -22.46 35.96
CA ALA A 53 26.27 -23.57 36.51
C ALA A 53 27.14 -24.56 37.30
N GLU A 54 28.35 -24.84 36.82
CA GLU A 54 29.32 -25.73 37.46
C GLU A 54 30.01 -25.09 38.68
N GLY A 55 29.86 -23.77 38.87
CA GLY A 55 30.44 -23.04 39.99
C GLY A 55 31.87 -22.56 39.74
N ASP A 56 32.42 -22.84 38.55
CA ASP A 56 33.77 -22.48 38.11
C ASP A 56 33.92 -20.97 37.80
N PHE A 57 32.82 -20.22 37.79
CA PHE A 57 32.82 -18.77 37.58
C PHE A 57 32.47 -17.96 38.85
N PRO A 58 33.31 -16.98 39.26
CA PRO A 58 33.11 -16.19 40.48
C PRO A 58 31.76 -15.46 40.50
N LYS A 59 30.95 -15.69 41.56
CA LYS A 59 29.58 -15.13 41.68
C LYS A 59 29.50 -13.62 41.47
N ARG A 60 30.48 -12.86 42.01
CA ARG A 60 30.53 -11.39 41.90
C ARG A 60 30.82 -10.88 40.48
N GLN A 61 31.30 -11.74 39.59
CA GLN A 61 31.68 -11.37 38.22
C GLN A 61 30.69 -11.86 37.16
N ARG A 62 29.71 -12.71 37.54
CA ARG A 62 28.79 -13.35 36.59
C ARG A 62 28.04 -12.35 35.71
N ALA A 63 27.36 -11.39 36.32
CA ALA A 63 26.59 -10.37 35.60
C ALA A 63 27.49 -9.52 34.69
N ALA A 64 28.66 -9.09 35.20
CA ALA A 64 29.62 -8.33 34.41
C ALA A 64 30.19 -9.13 33.21
N ALA A 65 30.38 -10.45 33.37
CA ALA A 65 30.84 -11.32 32.30
C ALA A 65 29.76 -11.56 31.25
N LEU A 66 28.52 -11.82 31.67
CA LEU A 66 27.36 -11.92 30.76
C LEU A 66 27.20 -10.63 29.96
N ARG A 67 27.25 -9.48 30.64
CA ARG A 67 27.21 -8.16 30.03
C ARG A 67 28.32 -7.96 29.01
N ALA A 68 29.55 -8.27 29.39
CA ALA A 68 30.68 -8.14 28.49
C ALA A 68 30.50 -9.02 27.25
N ILE A 69 30.03 -10.26 27.37
CA ILE A 69 29.79 -11.14 26.20
C ILE A 69 28.69 -10.56 25.30
N ARG A 70 27.61 -10.03 25.89
CA ARG A 70 26.50 -9.44 25.13
C ARG A 70 26.91 -8.18 24.38
N GLU A 71 27.63 -7.28 25.05
CA GLU A 71 28.18 -6.08 24.41
C GLU A 71 29.20 -6.42 23.33
N LEU A 72 30.04 -7.43 23.55
CA LEU A 72 31.01 -7.90 22.56
C LEU A 72 30.35 -8.51 21.33
N GLU A 73 29.22 -9.20 21.50
CA GLU A 73 28.42 -9.73 20.41
C GLU A 73 27.87 -8.59 19.55
N ASP A 74 27.23 -7.60 20.16
CA ASP A 74 26.68 -6.45 19.41
C ASP A 74 27.79 -5.65 18.72
N GLU A 75 28.93 -5.44 19.41
CA GLU A 75 30.10 -4.78 18.84
C GLU A 75 30.78 -5.56 17.70
N ALA A 76 30.52 -6.87 17.57
CA ALA A 76 31.04 -7.66 16.45
C ALA A 76 30.32 -7.38 15.13
N PHE A 77 29.16 -6.71 15.18
CA PHE A 77 28.40 -6.27 14.01
C PHE A 77 28.58 -4.78 13.70
N ILE A 78 29.45 -4.07 14.43
CA ILE A 78 29.86 -2.70 14.09
C ILE A 78 30.64 -2.68 12.78
N GLY A 79 30.33 -1.68 11.95
CA GLY A 79 30.98 -1.44 10.67
C GLY A 79 30.00 -1.46 9.50
N VAL A 80 30.56 -1.50 8.30
CA VAL A 80 29.79 -1.49 7.05
C VAL A 80 29.44 -2.92 6.64
N THR A 81 28.15 -3.17 6.47
CA THR A 81 27.60 -4.34 5.80
C THR A 81 27.00 -3.88 4.47
N ALA A 82 27.54 -4.36 3.35
CA ALA A 82 27.06 -4.01 2.01
C ALA A 82 26.36 -5.21 1.39
N TYR A 83 25.11 -5.05 0.98
CA TYR A 83 24.29 -6.03 0.30
C TYR A 83 24.41 -5.86 -1.22
N ASP A 84 23.81 -6.77 -1.96
CA ASP A 84 23.80 -6.66 -3.42
C ASP A 84 22.94 -5.44 -3.82
N ASP A 85 23.53 -4.55 -4.60
CA ASP A 85 22.95 -3.29 -5.10
C ASP A 85 22.79 -3.33 -6.62
N HIS A 86 22.59 -4.54 -7.17
CA HIS A 86 22.33 -4.64 -8.59
C HIS A 86 20.96 -4.04 -8.86
N ASP A 87 20.92 -3.03 -9.73
CA ASP A 87 19.66 -2.61 -10.29
C ASP A 87 19.21 -3.68 -11.28
N ILE A 88 18.35 -4.58 -10.80
CA ILE A 88 17.86 -5.73 -11.56
C ILE A 88 16.79 -5.31 -12.57
N GLY A 89 16.87 -4.06 -13.05
CA GLY A 89 15.91 -3.36 -13.90
C GLY A 89 14.47 -3.62 -13.49
N THR A 90 14.21 -3.78 -12.20
CA THR A 90 12.89 -3.99 -11.64
C THR A 90 12.09 -2.73 -11.89
N TYR A 91 10.87 -2.95 -12.30
CA TYR A 91 9.93 -1.95 -12.78
C TYR A 91 9.95 -0.69 -11.89
N HIS A 92 10.35 0.45 -12.47
CA HIS A 92 10.19 1.76 -11.86
C HIS A 92 8.80 2.22 -12.28
N SER A 93 7.96 2.62 -11.34
CA SER A 93 6.60 3.01 -11.69
C SER A 93 6.42 4.52 -11.76
N TYR A 94 7.40 5.33 -11.34
CA TYR A 94 7.18 6.76 -11.22
C TYR A 94 7.19 7.47 -12.59
N GLY A 95 6.00 7.60 -13.18
CA GLY A 95 5.69 8.57 -14.23
C GLY A 95 5.06 8.00 -15.50
N LYS A 96 3.72 8.05 -15.56
CA LYS A 96 2.85 7.95 -16.75
C LYS A 96 2.82 6.60 -17.47
N ASP A 97 1.61 6.10 -17.73
CA ASP A 97 1.27 4.92 -18.58
C ASP A 97 2.01 3.60 -18.25
N GLU A 98 2.81 3.54 -17.19
CA GLU A 98 3.43 2.31 -16.69
C GLU A 98 2.56 1.69 -15.58
N PRO A 99 1.43 1.00 -15.85
CA PRO A 99 0.94 -0.03 -14.90
C PRO A 99 0.82 -1.45 -15.47
N PHE A 100 0.69 -2.44 -14.57
CA PHE A 100 0.47 -3.92 -14.73
C PHE A 100 -0.64 -4.40 -15.66
N VAL A 101 -1.18 -3.53 -16.49
CA VAL A 101 -2.33 -3.80 -17.33
C VAL A 101 -1.92 -4.29 -18.72
N HIS A 102 -0.69 -4.00 -19.18
CA HIS A 102 -0.29 -4.33 -20.55
C HIS A 102 -0.28 -5.84 -20.79
N TYR A 103 0.28 -6.61 -19.85
CA TYR A 103 0.27 -8.06 -19.99
C TYR A 103 -1.17 -8.61 -19.95
N LEU A 104 -2.06 -8.02 -19.15
CA LEU A 104 -3.48 -8.41 -19.07
C LEU A 104 -4.20 -8.17 -20.39
N GLU A 105 -4.04 -6.97 -20.98
CA GLU A 105 -4.61 -6.63 -22.29
C GLU A 105 -4.07 -7.54 -23.39
N LEU A 106 -2.76 -7.80 -23.36
CA LEU A 106 -2.09 -8.66 -24.33
C LEU A 106 -2.56 -10.11 -24.24
N LEU A 107 -2.66 -10.66 -23.03
CA LEU A 107 -3.20 -12.00 -22.80
C LEU A 107 -4.67 -12.06 -23.21
N LEU A 108 -5.48 -11.08 -22.81
CA LEU A 108 -6.90 -11.02 -23.15
C LEU A 108 -7.11 -10.94 -24.67
N GLY A 109 -6.29 -10.17 -25.38
CA GLY A 109 -6.30 -10.09 -26.84
C GLY A 109 -5.88 -11.39 -27.54
N SER A 110 -4.96 -12.14 -26.93
CA SER A 110 -4.48 -13.42 -27.48
C SER A 110 -5.48 -14.59 -27.34
N LEU A 111 -6.45 -14.47 -26.42
CA LEU A 111 -7.43 -15.50 -26.17
C LEU A 111 -8.62 -15.42 -27.14
N PRO A 112 -9.08 -16.54 -27.73
CA PRO A 112 -10.25 -16.55 -28.60
C PRO A 112 -11.48 -15.89 -27.96
N VAL A 113 -12.16 -15.02 -28.72
CA VAL A 113 -13.43 -14.41 -28.31
C VAL A 113 -14.55 -15.44 -28.39
N ASP A 114 -15.54 -15.38 -27.49
CA ASP A 114 -16.67 -16.30 -27.54
C ASP A 114 -17.45 -16.18 -28.85
N GLY A 115 -17.89 -17.31 -29.40
CA GLY A 115 -18.54 -17.39 -30.72
C GLY A 115 -17.61 -17.21 -31.94
N SER A 116 -16.30 -16.98 -31.75
CA SER A 116 -15.35 -16.92 -32.86
C SER A 116 -15.02 -18.30 -33.44
N GLU A 117 -14.58 -18.34 -34.71
CA GLU A 117 -14.05 -19.57 -35.33
C GLU A 117 -12.85 -20.14 -34.54
N ALA A 118 -12.03 -19.28 -33.95
CA ALA A 118 -10.92 -19.69 -33.08
C ALA A 118 -11.43 -20.46 -31.86
N MET A 119 -12.48 -19.99 -31.19
CA MET A 119 -13.10 -20.68 -30.06
C MET A 119 -13.68 -22.03 -30.48
N ALA A 120 -14.34 -22.09 -31.65
CA ALA A 120 -14.97 -23.31 -32.16
C ALA A 120 -13.98 -24.47 -32.39
N THR A 121 -12.69 -24.19 -32.52
CA THR A 121 -11.65 -25.22 -32.71
C THR A 121 -11.08 -25.83 -31.45
N LEU A 122 -11.41 -25.28 -30.30
CA LEU A 122 -11.02 -25.82 -29.02
C LEU A 122 -11.97 -26.96 -28.60
N GLY A 123 -11.45 -27.97 -27.91
CA GLY A 123 -12.29 -28.94 -27.21
C GLY A 123 -13.17 -28.28 -26.15
N ALA A 124 -14.28 -28.92 -25.76
CA ALA A 124 -15.27 -28.32 -24.84
C ALA A 124 -14.65 -27.82 -23.53
N ASP A 125 -13.76 -28.61 -22.92
CA ASP A 125 -13.07 -28.24 -21.68
C ASP A 125 -12.14 -27.03 -21.86
N ALA A 126 -11.44 -26.96 -23.01
CA ALA A 126 -10.57 -25.84 -23.35
C ALA A 126 -11.39 -24.56 -23.60
N GLN A 127 -12.57 -24.66 -24.24
CA GLN A 127 -13.46 -23.50 -24.39
C GLN A 127 -13.91 -22.95 -23.03
N VAL A 128 -14.28 -23.83 -22.09
CA VAL A 128 -14.67 -23.42 -20.74
C VAL A 128 -13.50 -22.75 -20.00
N SER A 129 -12.29 -23.32 -20.09
CA SER A 129 -11.10 -22.72 -19.49
C SER A 129 -10.78 -21.35 -20.12
N VAL A 130 -10.84 -21.20 -21.45
CA VAL A 130 -10.61 -19.89 -22.11
C VAL A 130 -11.64 -18.86 -21.68
N ARG A 131 -12.94 -19.21 -21.60
CA ARG A 131 -13.98 -18.30 -21.09
C ARG A 131 -13.69 -17.84 -19.66
N ARG A 132 -13.24 -18.76 -18.78
CA ARG A 132 -12.83 -18.42 -17.41
C ARG A 132 -11.59 -17.52 -17.38
N GLN A 133 -10.56 -17.83 -18.16
CA GLN A 133 -9.35 -17.01 -18.25
C GLN A 133 -9.68 -15.57 -18.68
N ARG A 134 -10.52 -15.40 -19.73
CA ARG A 134 -10.96 -14.08 -20.18
C ARG A 134 -11.65 -13.30 -19.07
N LYS A 135 -12.61 -13.93 -18.38
CA LYS A 135 -13.34 -13.32 -17.26
C LYS A 135 -12.41 -12.92 -16.10
N GLN A 136 -11.45 -13.77 -15.76
CA GLN A 136 -10.48 -13.50 -14.69
C GLN A 136 -9.51 -12.36 -15.05
N LEU A 137 -9.02 -12.34 -16.30
CA LEU A 137 -8.19 -11.26 -16.83
C LEU A 137 -8.93 -9.92 -16.83
N GLU A 138 -10.18 -9.91 -17.31
CA GLU A 138 -11.05 -8.73 -17.32
C GLU A 138 -11.34 -8.22 -15.91
N ALA A 139 -11.65 -9.12 -14.96
CA ALA A 139 -11.88 -8.74 -13.56
C ALA A 139 -10.62 -8.14 -12.91
N HIS A 140 -9.45 -8.71 -13.19
CA HIS A 140 -8.18 -8.17 -12.70
C HIS A 140 -7.91 -6.78 -13.29
N LEU A 141 -8.07 -6.61 -14.61
CA LEU A 141 -7.90 -5.34 -15.28
C LEU A 141 -8.85 -4.28 -14.72
N ASP A 142 -10.13 -4.61 -14.56
CA ASP A 142 -11.13 -3.71 -13.99
C ASP A 142 -10.76 -3.24 -12.59
N ALA A 143 -10.25 -4.14 -11.74
CA ALA A 143 -9.82 -3.81 -10.40
C ALA A 143 -8.63 -2.84 -10.39
N LEU A 144 -7.63 -3.06 -11.27
CA LEU A 144 -6.48 -2.17 -11.42
C LEU A 144 -6.90 -0.79 -11.96
N MET A 145 -7.78 -0.74 -12.95
CA MET A 145 -8.28 0.52 -13.52
C MET A 145 -9.07 1.35 -12.50
N ARG A 146 -9.79 0.70 -11.59
CA ARG A 146 -10.61 1.37 -10.56
C ARG A 146 -9.84 1.86 -9.34
N SER A 147 -8.62 1.38 -9.10
CA SER A 147 -7.95 1.63 -7.82
C SER A 147 -6.46 1.96 -7.92
N LYS A 148 -5.82 1.75 -9.09
CA LYS A 148 -4.36 1.87 -9.22
C LYS A 148 -3.87 2.58 -10.49
N TYR A 149 -4.64 2.57 -11.58
CA TYR A 149 -4.19 3.08 -12.88
C TYR A 149 -4.33 4.61 -13.01
N ALA A 150 -3.25 5.29 -13.42
CA ALA A 150 -3.28 6.71 -13.75
C ALA A 150 -2.37 7.02 -14.96
N PHE A 151 -2.96 7.39 -16.10
CA PHE A 151 -2.20 7.73 -17.31
C PHE A 151 -1.41 9.03 -17.17
N ALA A 152 -2.03 10.08 -16.60
CA ALA A 152 -1.40 11.40 -16.48
C ALA A 152 -0.44 11.53 -15.28
N GLY A 153 -0.30 10.49 -14.44
CA GLY A 153 0.46 10.49 -13.20
C GLY A 153 -0.21 11.23 -12.02
N THR A 154 -1.40 11.79 -12.24
CA THR A 154 -2.29 12.39 -11.23
C THR A 154 -3.72 12.08 -11.62
N ILE A 155 -4.61 11.92 -10.65
CA ILE A 155 -6.05 11.71 -10.89
C ILE A 155 -6.79 13.02 -10.61
N ALA A 156 -7.66 13.43 -11.52
CA ALA A 156 -8.62 14.49 -11.28
C ALA A 156 -10.01 13.90 -11.43
N GLU A 157 -10.73 13.75 -10.33
CA GLU A 157 -12.05 13.12 -10.31
C GLU A 157 -13.08 13.92 -11.10
N THR A 158 -12.87 15.23 -11.26
CA THR A 158 -13.68 16.10 -12.11
C THR A 158 -13.43 15.93 -13.61
N ASP A 159 -12.37 15.24 -14.02
CA ASP A 159 -12.00 14.97 -15.41
C ASP A 159 -11.36 13.57 -15.52
N ILE A 160 -12.11 12.57 -15.03
CA ILE A 160 -11.55 11.26 -14.73
C ILE A 160 -11.07 10.53 -15.99
N GLU A 161 -11.80 10.64 -17.11
CA GLU A 161 -11.49 9.87 -18.31
C GLU A 161 -10.14 10.27 -18.92
N ASN A 162 -9.84 11.57 -18.89
CA ASN A 162 -8.59 12.12 -19.41
C ASN A 162 -7.40 11.85 -18.47
N THR A 163 -7.62 11.90 -17.15
CA THR A 163 -6.55 11.71 -16.15
C THR A 163 -6.22 10.24 -15.91
N VAL A 164 -7.24 9.38 -15.84
CA VAL A 164 -7.08 7.93 -15.90
C VAL A 164 -6.58 7.52 -17.27
N GLY A 165 -7.01 8.15 -18.38
CA GLY A 165 -6.68 7.74 -19.74
C GLY A 165 -7.52 6.54 -20.21
N GLY A 166 -8.79 6.50 -19.80
CA GLY A 166 -9.71 5.41 -20.11
C GLY A 166 -11.17 5.87 -20.08
N MET A 167 -11.97 5.27 -20.96
CA MET A 167 -13.40 5.58 -21.08
C MET A 167 -14.19 4.88 -19.98
N LEU A 168 -15.05 5.60 -19.27
CA LEU A 168 -15.91 5.07 -18.22
C LEU A 168 -16.98 4.16 -18.84
N ILE A 169 -17.01 2.90 -18.41
CA ILE A 169 -17.86 1.84 -18.95
C ILE A 169 -18.57 1.06 -17.84
N ASP A 170 -19.66 0.41 -18.21
CA ASP A 170 -20.33 -0.59 -17.38
C ASP A 170 -19.55 -1.91 -17.41
N ARG A 171 -19.25 -2.49 -16.24
CA ARG A 171 -18.41 -3.69 -16.13
C ARG A 171 -19.00 -4.91 -16.83
N GLU A 172 -20.32 -5.05 -16.82
CA GLU A 172 -21.02 -6.22 -17.38
C GLU A 172 -21.17 -6.13 -18.90
N THR A 173 -21.68 -5.00 -19.41
CA THR A 173 -21.93 -4.83 -20.84
C THR A 173 -20.72 -4.34 -21.63
N ARG A 174 -19.70 -3.80 -20.94
CA ARG A 174 -18.51 -3.14 -21.52
C ARG A 174 -18.84 -1.92 -22.38
N MET A 175 -20.06 -1.40 -22.27
CA MET A 175 -20.51 -0.25 -23.05
C MET A 175 -20.25 1.06 -22.30
N PRO A 176 -19.95 2.17 -23.00
CA PRO A 176 -19.71 3.44 -22.34
C PRO A 176 -20.95 3.95 -21.61
N VAL A 177 -20.75 4.45 -20.39
CA VAL A 177 -21.81 5.04 -19.58
C VAL A 177 -21.78 6.56 -19.66
N SER A 178 -22.91 7.19 -19.40
CA SER A 178 -23.05 8.66 -19.40
C SER A 178 -23.27 9.17 -17.99
N VAL A 179 -22.72 10.33 -17.68
CA VAL A 179 -23.15 11.11 -16.50
C VAL A 179 -24.53 11.70 -16.81
N VAL A 180 -25.44 11.59 -15.86
CA VAL A 180 -26.82 12.03 -16.03
C VAL A 180 -26.85 13.56 -16.09
N PRO A 181 -27.46 14.17 -17.13
CA PRO A 181 -27.50 15.62 -17.26
C PRO A 181 -28.22 16.31 -16.09
N GLY A 182 -27.63 17.39 -15.58
CA GLY A 182 -28.20 18.17 -14.47
C GLY A 182 -28.16 17.47 -13.11
N GLY A 183 -27.48 16.31 -13.01
CA GLY A 183 -27.17 15.65 -11.75
C GLY A 183 -26.17 16.44 -10.89
N ASP A 184 -26.00 16.03 -9.64
CA ASP A 184 -25.06 16.68 -8.73
C ASP A 184 -23.62 16.43 -9.20
N ALA A 185 -22.84 17.50 -9.37
CA ALA A 185 -21.43 17.38 -9.74
C ALA A 185 -20.58 16.75 -8.63
N PHE A 186 -21.07 16.76 -7.38
CA PHE A 186 -20.40 16.14 -6.22
C PHE A 186 -20.70 14.65 -6.06
N SER A 187 -21.85 14.19 -6.54
CA SER A 187 -22.27 12.78 -6.50
C SER A 187 -22.91 12.45 -7.84
N PRO A 188 -22.10 12.26 -8.90
CA PRO A 188 -22.61 12.07 -10.23
C PRO A 188 -23.40 10.76 -10.31
N GLU A 189 -24.60 10.86 -10.88
CA GLU A 189 -25.36 9.68 -11.25
C GLU A 189 -24.99 9.24 -12.66
N TYR A 190 -25.01 7.93 -12.90
CA TYR A 190 -24.63 7.35 -14.18
C TYR A 190 -25.78 6.60 -14.83
N GLU A 191 -25.78 6.57 -16.15
CA GLU A 191 -26.74 5.85 -16.95
C GLU A 191 -26.11 5.15 -18.13
N LEU A 192 -26.61 3.94 -18.42
CA LEU A 192 -26.35 3.24 -19.66
C LEU A 192 -27.49 3.54 -20.63
N LEU A 193 -27.16 3.98 -21.84
CA LEU A 193 -28.13 4.48 -22.80
C LEU A 193 -28.22 3.60 -24.04
N ARG A 194 -29.45 3.39 -24.52
CA ARG A 194 -29.72 2.60 -25.72
C ARG A 194 -30.82 3.25 -26.54
N ILE A 195 -30.66 3.31 -27.86
CA ILE A 195 -31.75 3.73 -28.74
C ILE A 195 -32.84 2.67 -28.69
N ASP A 196 -34.09 3.09 -28.45
CA ASP A 196 -35.24 2.21 -28.33
C ASP A 196 -35.32 1.27 -29.54
N PRO A 197 -35.25 -0.07 -29.34
CA PRO A 197 -35.44 -1.02 -30.42
C PRO A 197 -36.78 -0.86 -31.15
N ALA A 198 -37.80 -0.28 -30.51
CA ALA A 198 -39.11 -0.01 -31.10
C ALA A 198 -39.12 1.24 -32.01
N ALA A 199 -38.05 2.04 -32.03
CA ALA A 199 -37.89 3.17 -32.94
C ALA A 199 -37.53 2.68 -34.37
N ALA A 200 -38.45 1.93 -34.99
CA ALA A 200 -38.22 1.14 -36.20
C ALA A 200 -37.73 1.95 -37.42
N GLU A 201 -37.93 3.27 -37.44
CA GLU A 201 -37.47 4.16 -38.51
C GLU A 201 -36.06 4.73 -38.28
N HIS A 202 -35.46 4.54 -37.09
CA HIS A 202 -34.12 5.01 -36.80
C HIS A 202 -33.06 3.99 -37.25
N ALA A 203 -32.07 4.43 -38.03
CA ALA A 203 -31.03 3.56 -38.61
C ALA A 203 -30.20 2.78 -37.58
N HIS A 204 -30.20 3.25 -36.33
CA HIS A 204 -29.46 2.66 -35.20
C HIS A 204 -30.38 2.15 -34.08
N ALA A 205 -31.64 1.80 -34.38
CA ALA A 205 -32.55 1.23 -33.39
C ALA A 205 -31.92 0.04 -32.65
N GLY A 206 -31.95 0.06 -31.32
CA GLY A 206 -31.34 -0.96 -30.48
C GLY A 206 -29.81 -0.84 -30.29
N ALA A 207 -29.16 0.19 -30.83
CA ALA A 207 -27.73 0.45 -30.57
C ALA A 207 -27.50 1.07 -29.19
N TRP A 208 -26.39 0.70 -28.54
CA TRP A 208 -25.89 1.42 -27.35
C TRP A 208 -25.36 2.79 -27.76
N VAL A 209 -25.53 3.78 -26.90
CA VAL A 209 -25.05 5.14 -27.11
C VAL A 209 -24.52 5.73 -25.79
N TYR A 210 -23.75 6.81 -25.88
CA TYR A 210 -23.32 7.58 -24.72
C TYR A 210 -23.40 9.08 -25.01
N ARG A 211 -23.48 9.89 -23.94
CA ARG A 211 -23.46 11.36 -24.03
C ARG A 211 -22.05 11.91 -23.88
N ASP A 212 -21.71 12.89 -24.70
CA ASP A 212 -20.55 13.75 -24.52
C ASP A 212 -20.82 14.86 -23.48
N ALA A 213 -19.81 15.67 -23.18
CA ALA A 213 -19.92 16.81 -22.24
C ALA A 213 -20.95 17.88 -22.67
N LYS A 214 -21.38 17.88 -23.94
CA LYS A 214 -22.39 18.79 -24.50
C LYS A 214 -23.76 18.13 -24.59
N GLY A 215 -23.92 16.92 -24.06
CA GLY A 215 -25.15 16.14 -24.07
C GLY A 215 -25.49 15.50 -25.42
N LYS A 216 -24.59 15.53 -26.40
CA LYS A 216 -24.78 14.88 -27.71
C LYS A 216 -24.55 13.38 -27.62
N LEU A 217 -25.33 12.62 -28.38
CA LEU A 217 -25.29 11.16 -28.37
C LEU A 217 -24.32 10.63 -29.41
N HIS A 218 -23.52 9.65 -29.00
CA HIS A 218 -22.52 8.97 -29.81
C HIS A 218 -22.69 7.46 -29.69
N LEU A 219 -22.49 6.75 -30.79
CA LEU A 219 -22.27 5.30 -30.78
C LEU A 219 -20.91 5.00 -30.12
N PRO A 220 -20.65 3.78 -29.62
CA PRO A 220 -19.41 3.43 -28.91
C PRO A 220 -18.12 3.71 -29.71
N GLU A 221 -18.18 3.65 -31.04
CA GLU A 221 -17.10 4.03 -31.96
C GLU A 221 -16.87 5.55 -32.08
N GLY A 222 -17.65 6.37 -31.39
CA GLY A 222 -17.55 7.83 -31.36
C GLY A 222 -18.38 8.56 -32.42
N LEU A 223 -19.08 7.83 -33.29
CA LEU A 223 -19.93 8.43 -34.32
C LEU A 223 -21.14 9.11 -33.67
N ARG A 224 -21.30 10.42 -33.90
CA ARG A 224 -22.46 11.17 -33.43
C ARG A 224 -23.74 10.68 -34.13
N VAL A 225 -24.79 10.53 -33.34
CA VAL A 225 -26.14 10.23 -33.80
C VAL A 225 -27.12 11.28 -33.29
N ASP A 226 -28.10 11.63 -34.12
CA ASP A 226 -29.17 12.54 -33.74
C ASP A 226 -30.45 11.71 -33.55
N VAL A 227 -30.87 11.54 -32.29
CA VAL A 227 -32.08 10.82 -31.89
C VAL A 227 -32.82 11.65 -30.84
N ASP A 228 -34.14 11.69 -30.92
CA ASP A 228 -34.97 12.36 -29.92
C ASP A 228 -34.82 11.66 -28.56
N ASP A 229 -34.68 12.43 -27.47
CA ASP A 229 -34.49 11.87 -26.13
C ASP A 229 -35.63 10.92 -25.70
N GLY A 230 -36.84 11.09 -26.24
CA GLY A 230 -37.98 10.19 -26.02
C GLY A 230 -37.83 8.78 -26.62
N HIS A 231 -36.86 8.59 -27.52
CA HIS A 231 -36.49 7.29 -28.11
C HIS A 231 -35.17 6.75 -27.52
N VAL A 232 -34.70 7.30 -26.41
CA VAL A 232 -33.51 6.82 -25.71
C VAL A 232 -33.95 6.16 -24.41
N LEU A 233 -33.69 4.86 -24.31
CA LEU A 233 -33.87 4.09 -23.07
C LEU A 233 -32.66 4.33 -22.17
N SER A 234 -32.92 4.57 -20.89
CA SER A 234 -31.90 4.77 -19.86
C SER A 234 -32.02 3.70 -18.78
N ALA A 235 -30.88 3.18 -18.33
CA ALA A 235 -30.77 2.31 -17.17
C ALA A 235 -29.73 2.89 -16.21
N ARG A 236 -30.15 3.22 -14.98
CA ARG A 236 -29.26 3.77 -13.96
C ARG A 236 -28.18 2.77 -13.54
N LYS A 237 -26.98 3.28 -13.28
CA LYS A 237 -25.82 2.50 -12.84
C LYS A 237 -25.22 3.11 -11.59
N ARG A 238 -24.80 2.24 -10.68
CA ARG A 238 -24.06 2.61 -9.47
C ARG A 238 -22.56 2.66 -9.78
N ALA A 239 -21.80 3.50 -9.07
CA ALA A 239 -20.36 3.64 -9.28
C ALA A 239 -19.59 2.30 -9.12
N ASP A 240 -20.02 1.42 -8.21
CA ASP A 240 -19.41 0.09 -7.99
C ASP A 240 -19.57 -0.88 -9.17
N GLN A 241 -20.49 -0.59 -10.09
CA GLN A 241 -20.73 -1.33 -11.33
C GLN A 241 -19.90 -0.81 -12.51
N LEU A 242 -19.14 0.26 -12.31
CA LEU A 242 -18.39 0.95 -13.37
C LEU A 242 -16.89 0.68 -13.27
N THR A 243 -16.21 0.82 -14.40
CA THR A 243 -14.75 0.76 -14.51
C THR A 243 -14.31 1.53 -15.76
N PHE A 244 -13.03 1.47 -16.11
CA PHE A 244 -12.48 2.15 -17.27
C PHE A 244 -11.96 1.17 -18.31
N MET A 245 -12.37 1.38 -19.56
CA MET A 245 -11.70 0.80 -20.72
C MET A 245 -10.51 1.69 -21.07
N ARG A 246 -9.29 1.19 -20.83
CA ARG A 246 -8.06 1.92 -21.13
C ARG A 246 -8.03 2.36 -22.59
N ALA A 247 -7.79 3.65 -22.81
CA ALA A 247 -7.81 4.28 -24.14
C ALA A 247 -6.94 5.56 -24.12
N PRO A 248 -5.64 5.48 -23.76
CA PRO A 248 -4.80 6.64 -23.56
C PRO A 248 -4.70 7.50 -24.82
N GLY A 249 -5.05 8.78 -24.70
CA GLY A 249 -5.04 9.74 -25.80
C GLY A 249 -6.11 9.49 -26.88
N ASP A 250 -7.09 8.62 -26.63
CA ASP A 250 -8.19 8.40 -27.56
C ASP A 250 -9.06 9.66 -27.67
N PRO A 251 -9.37 10.16 -28.87
CA PRO A 251 -10.17 11.38 -29.06
C PRO A 251 -11.63 11.23 -28.58
N ARG A 252 -12.08 10.03 -28.21
CA ARG A 252 -13.40 9.76 -27.64
C ARG A 252 -13.47 10.01 -26.14
N LEU A 253 -12.33 10.13 -25.44
CA LEU A 253 -12.30 10.50 -24.03
C LEU A 253 -12.99 11.86 -23.85
N ARG A 254 -13.87 11.95 -22.87
CA ARG A 254 -14.74 13.11 -22.68
C ARG A 254 -14.20 14.01 -21.58
N ASP A 255 -14.19 15.30 -21.87
CA ASP A 255 -13.81 16.33 -20.90
C ASP A 255 -14.83 16.46 -19.78
N GLY A 256 -14.36 16.56 -18.55
CA GLY A 256 -15.17 16.94 -17.40
C GLY A 256 -16.09 15.82 -16.88
N ILE A 257 -15.79 14.56 -17.21
CA ILE A 257 -16.50 13.43 -16.62
C ILE A 257 -16.11 13.32 -15.16
N ALA A 258 -17.10 13.53 -14.29
CA ALA A 258 -16.95 13.46 -12.85
C ALA A 258 -17.12 12.00 -12.37
N PHE A 259 -16.22 11.53 -11.50
CA PHE A 259 -16.29 10.19 -10.92
C PHE A 259 -15.50 10.10 -9.61
N ASP A 260 -16.18 9.66 -8.56
CA ASP A 260 -15.59 9.29 -7.26
C ASP A 260 -14.73 8.02 -7.44
N TRP A 261 -13.44 8.26 -7.62
CA TRP A 261 -12.44 7.25 -7.92
C TRP A 261 -11.86 6.66 -6.64
N ASP A 262 -11.62 7.49 -5.61
CA ASP A 262 -11.08 7.03 -4.33
C ASP A 262 -12.14 6.36 -3.42
N GLY A 263 -13.42 6.56 -3.71
CA GLY A 263 -14.55 5.93 -3.03
C GLY A 263 -14.95 6.59 -1.72
N ASP A 264 -14.56 7.86 -1.49
CA ASP A 264 -14.93 8.62 -0.29
C ASP A 264 -16.39 9.10 -0.29
N GLY A 265 -17.11 8.87 -1.39
CA GLY A 265 -18.50 9.22 -1.60
C GLY A 265 -18.71 10.59 -2.26
N ILE A 266 -17.65 11.32 -2.61
CA ILE A 266 -17.72 12.64 -3.24
C ILE A 266 -16.67 12.82 -4.34
N VAL A 267 -17.03 13.58 -5.38
CA VAL A 267 -16.05 14.02 -6.37
C VAL A 267 -15.23 15.18 -5.81
N GLN A 268 -13.93 14.97 -5.67
CA GLN A 268 -12.98 15.98 -5.20
C GLN A 268 -12.56 16.92 -6.33
N GLY A 269 -12.45 18.22 -6.00
CA GLY A 269 -11.99 19.25 -6.94
C GLY A 269 -10.46 19.35 -7.05
N ASP A 270 -9.75 18.91 -6.02
CA ASP A 270 -8.29 18.88 -6.01
C ASP A 270 -7.77 17.66 -6.77
N ARG A 271 -6.51 17.71 -7.20
CA ARG A 271 -5.86 16.57 -7.84
C ARG A 271 -5.38 15.59 -6.79
N ILE A 272 -5.69 14.31 -7.01
CA ILE A 272 -5.10 13.21 -6.26
C ILE A 272 -3.72 12.97 -6.86
N GLU A 273 -2.70 13.52 -6.19
CA GLU A 273 -1.29 13.35 -6.54
C GLU A 273 -0.70 12.07 -5.95
N TRP A 274 -1.30 11.57 -4.87
CA TRP A 274 -1.02 10.26 -4.30
C TRP A 274 -2.06 9.27 -4.86
N VAL A 275 -1.79 8.71 -6.03
CA VAL A 275 -2.56 7.52 -6.42
C VAL A 275 -2.16 6.43 -5.41
N SER A 276 -3.10 5.70 -4.82
CA SER A 276 -2.85 4.59 -3.87
C SER A 276 -1.88 3.56 -4.46
N TRP A 277 -0.59 3.86 -4.38
CA TRP A 277 0.53 3.12 -4.93
C TRP A 277 1.28 2.36 -3.85
N ALA A 278 0.77 2.40 -2.61
CA ALA A 278 1.13 1.51 -1.53
C ALA A 278 0.98 0.06 -2.03
N GLY A 279 2.07 -0.70 -2.03
CA GLY A 279 2.16 -2.03 -2.61
C GLY A 279 3.08 -2.12 -3.82
N HIS A 280 3.29 -1.07 -4.61
CA HIS A 280 4.09 -1.23 -5.84
C HIS A 280 5.60 -1.05 -5.63
N CYS A 281 6.01 0.01 -4.92
CA CYS A 281 7.38 0.09 -4.41
C CYS A 281 7.72 -1.11 -3.51
N ASP A 282 6.69 -1.71 -2.88
CA ASP A 282 6.82 -2.94 -2.10
C ASP A 282 7.07 -4.16 -2.97
N VAL A 283 6.28 -4.37 -4.03
CA VAL A 283 6.51 -5.46 -5.00
C VAL A 283 7.88 -5.32 -5.67
N LYS A 284 8.31 -4.10 -5.99
CA LYS A 284 9.69 -3.84 -6.42
C LYS A 284 10.71 -4.23 -5.34
N GLY A 285 10.55 -3.72 -4.13
CA GLY A 285 11.45 -4.00 -3.01
C GLY A 285 11.57 -5.51 -2.74
N VAL A 286 10.45 -6.24 -2.79
CA VAL A 286 10.39 -7.69 -2.60
C VAL A 286 11.00 -8.45 -3.77
N THR A 287 10.70 -8.09 -5.02
CA THR A 287 11.32 -8.76 -6.18
C THR A 287 12.84 -8.59 -6.17
N GLU A 288 13.33 -7.42 -5.77
CA GLU A 288 14.76 -7.17 -5.52
C GLU A 288 15.31 -7.96 -4.34
N ALA A 289 14.63 -7.95 -3.20
CA ALA A 289 15.04 -8.67 -1.99
C ALA A 289 15.12 -10.18 -2.23
N LEU A 290 14.20 -10.74 -3.03
CA LEU A 290 14.22 -12.14 -3.43
C LEU A 290 15.26 -12.46 -4.51
N GLY A 291 15.88 -11.45 -5.12
CA GLY A 291 16.78 -11.65 -6.26
C GLY A 291 16.06 -12.23 -7.47
N LEU A 292 14.78 -11.89 -7.68
CA LEU A 292 14.03 -12.27 -8.88
C LEU A 292 14.48 -11.41 -10.07
N VAL A 293 15.64 -11.77 -10.62
CA VAL A 293 16.30 -11.03 -11.69
C VAL A 293 15.91 -11.60 -13.06
N LEU A 294 15.31 -10.77 -13.91
CA LEU A 294 15.03 -11.10 -15.32
C LEU A 294 15.96 -10.36 -16.29
N ASP A 295 17.13 -9.88 -15.84
CA ASP A 295 18.06 -9.05 -16.63
C ASP A 295 18.51 -9.71 -17.93
N ASP A 296 18.80 -11.01 -17.89
CA ASP A 296 19.17 -11.80 -19.07
C ASP A 296 18.00 -12.60 -19.65
N ALA A 297 16.77 -12.35 -19.19
CA ALA A 297 15.60 -13.11 -19.62
C ALA A 297 15.35 -12.86 -21.13
N PRO A 298 15.52 -13.89 -21.96
CA PRO A 298 15.27 -13.78 -23.39
C PRO A 298 13.76 -13.61 -23.65
N LYS A 299 13.42 -13.01 -24.80
CA LYS A 299 12.02 -12.95 -25.24
C LYS A 299 11.41 -14.35 -25.33
N LEU A 300 10.20 -14.48 -24.81
CA LEU A 300 9.38 -15.68 -24.90
C LEU A 300 8.41 -15.54 -26.08
N HIS A 301 8.40 -16.55 -26.96
CA HIS A 301 7.51 -16.59 -28.13
C HIS A 301 6.43 -17.65 -27.92
N GLU A 302 5.17 -17.24 -27.78
CA GLU A 302 4.04 -18.16 -27.67
C GLU A 302 3.24 -18.17 -28.97
N PHE A 303 3.22 -19.32 -29.66
CA PHE A 303 2.28 -19.54 -30.74
C PHE A 303 1.02 -20.22 -30.23
N ARG A 304 -0.16 -19.70 -30.59
CA ARG A 304 -1.42 -20.36 -30.28
C ARG A 304 -2.04 -20.98 -31.53
N SER A 305 -2.36 -22.27 -31.45
CA SER A 305 -2.93 -22.99 -32.59
C SER A 305 -4.42 -22.71 -32.87
N ASP A 306 -5.11 -22.10 -31.90
CA ASP A 306 -6.52 -21.70 -32.01
C ASP A 306 -6.67 -20.40 -32.81
N THR A 307 -5.79 -19.41 -32.60
CA THR A 307 -5.77 -18.12 -33.31
C THR A 307 -4.78 -18.07 -34.48
N LEU A 308 -3.80 -18.98 -34.52
CA LEU A 308 -2.64 -18.95 -35.44
C LEU A 308 -1.71 -17.75 -35.25
N GLU A 309 -1.81 -17.07 -34.11
CA GLU A 309 -0.97 -15.91 -33.82
C GLU A 309 0.22 -16.30 -32.95
N THR A 310 1.31 -15.56 -33.11
CA THR A 310 2.47 -15.64 -32.20
C THR A 310 2.55 -14.38 -31.38
N GLN A 311 2.36 -14.52 -30.07
CA GLN A 311 2.63 -13.45 -29.12
C GLN A 311 4.09 -13.49 -28.69
N VAL A 312 4.68 -12.31 -28.50
CA VAL A 312 6.02 -12.16 -27.94
C VAL A 312 5.89 -11.47 -26.58
N TYR A 313 6.43 -12.10 -25.54
CA TYR A 313 6.57 -11.52 -24.22
C TYR A 313 8.03 -11.13 -24.03
N ASP A 314 8.27 -9.84 -23.90
CA ASP A 314 9.58 -9.34 -23.53
C ASP A 314 9.74 -9.26 -22.01
N ARG A 315 10.91 -8.80 -21.58
CA ARG A 315 11.25 -8.66 -20.18
C ARG A 315 10.26 -7.76 -19.41
N ALA A 316 9.78 -6.68 -20.02
CA ALA A 316 8.86 -5.76 -19.34
C ALA A 316 7.54 -6.45 -19.02
N LEU A 317 6.96 -7.15 -20.00
CA LEU A 317 5.73 -7.92 -19.81
C LEU A 317 5.89 -9.06 -18.79
N LEU A 318 7.05 -9.73 -18.79
CA LEU A 318 7.33 -10.80 -17.83
C LEU A 318 7.49 -10.26 -16.39
N LEU A 319 8.07 -9.07 -16.23
CA LEU A 319 8.13 -8.40 -14.92
C LEU A 319 6.74 -7.97 -14.44
N GLU A 320 5.92 -7.40 -15.33
CA GLU A 320 4.53 -7.07 -14.99
C GLU A 320 3.75 -8.32 -14.54
N MET A 321 3.93 -9.43 -15.25
CA MET A 321 3.34 -10.71 -14.89
C MET A 321 3.74 -11.16 -13.47
N VAL A 322 5.04 -11.19 -13.15
CA VAL A 322 5.56 -11.56 -11.82
C VAL A 322 4.96 -10.67 -10.74
N ALA A 323 5.04 -9.37 -10.94
CA ALA A 323 4.59 -8.40 -9.96
C ALA A 323 3.07 -8.41 -9.73
N SER A 324 2.28 -8.74 -10.76
CA SER A 324 0.82 -8.80 -10.66
C SER A 324 0.26 -10.00 -9.90
N ILE A 325 1.05 -11.07 -9.71
CA ILE A 325 0.64 -12.28 -8.99
C ILE A 325 1.22 -12.34 -7.57
N ILE A 326 2.13 -11.42 -7.23
CA ILE A 326 2.68 -11.28 -5.89
C ILE A 326 1.66 -10.56 -5.03
N GLU A 327 1.24 -11.22 -3.94
CA GLU A 327 0.44 -10.63 -2.89
C GLU A 327 1.29 -10.53 -1.61
N LEU A 328 1.23 -9.35 -0.99
CA LEU A 328 1.90 -9.04 0.25
C LEU A 328 0.88 -9.22 1.40
N GLY A 329 1.23 -10.02 2.41
CA GLY A 329 0.38 -10.33 3.55
C GLY A 329 -0.95 -10.94 3.12
N SER A 330 -0.93 -12.20 2.65
CA SER A 330 -2.13 -12.81 2.09
C SER A 330 -3.06 -13.35 3.17
N ASP A 331 -4.24 -12.74 3.25
CA ASP A 331 -5.37 -13.27 4.00
C ASP A 331 -6.08 -14.35 3.20
N TYR A 332 -6.45 -15.42 3.90
CA TYR A 332 -7.15 -16.57 3.40
C TYR A 332 -8.44 -16.73 4.16
N ARG A 333 -9.53 -16.99 3.44
CA ARG A 333 -10.81 -17.30 4.05
C ARG A 333 -11.35 -18.64 3.58
N SER A 334 -12.02 -19.31 4.51
CA SER A 334 -12.91 -20.41 4.17
C SER A 334 -14.14 -19.86 3.43
N LEU A 335 -14.58 -20.57 2.39
CA LEU A 335 -15.74 -20.12 1.59
C LEU A 335 -17.08 -20.29 2.31
N ASP A 336 -17.12 -21.08 3.38
CA ASP A 336 -18.27 -21.19 4.29
C ASP A 336 -18.23 -20.13 5.42
N GLY A 337 -17.21 -19.25 5.44
CA GLY A 337 -17.04 -18.19 6.43
C GLY A 337 -16.77 -18.70 7.84
N THR A 338 -16.40 -19.97 8.00
CA THR A 338 -16.18 -20.60 9.32
C THR A 338 -14.80 -20.34 9.90
N ASP A 339 -13.89 -19.79 9.10
CA ASP A 339 -12.47 -19.67 9.40
C ASP A 339 -11.77 -18.65 8.50
N GLU A 340 -10.74 -18.03 9.05
CA GLU A 340 -9.83 -17.09 8.41
C GLU A 340 -8.40 -17.42 8.84
N GLY A 341 -7.42 -17.13 7.99
CA GLY A 341 -6.02 -17.31 8.32
C GLY A 341 -5.13 -16.49 7.43
N GLN A 342 -3.85 -16.41 7.78
CA GLN A 342 -2.88 -15.60 7.07
C GLN A 342 -1.71 -16.49 6.61
N GLN A 343 -1.21 -16.27 5.40
CA GLN A 343 0.08 -16.81 4.94
C GLN A 343 0.99 -15.69 4.46
N GLY A 344 2.28 -16.03 4.34
CA GLY A 344 3.37 -15.07 4.19
C GLY A 344 4.09 -14.85 5.52
N GLU A 345 5.40 -14.62 5.44
CA GLU A 345 6.15 -14.06 6.56
C GLU A 345 6.26 -12.56 6.30
N SER A 346 5.55 -11.75 7.07
CA SER A 346 5.73 -10.29 7.09
C SER A 346 6.36 -9.89 8.42
N ALA A 347 7.46 -9.18 8.33
CA ALA A 347 8.09 -8.52 9.47
C ALA A 347 8.13 -7.03 9.17
N PHE A 348 7.58 -6.24 10.08
CA PHE A 348 7.50 -4.79 9.96
C PHE A 348 8.06 -4.18 11.25
N GLY A 349 8.83 -3.10 11.12
CA GLY A 349 9.43 -2.42 12.26
C GLY A 349 9.50 -0.93 12.02
N GLY A 350 9.03 -0.15 12.99
CA GLY A 350 8.65 1.24 12.80
C GLY A 350 7.17 1.35 12.45
N ALA A 351 6.74 2.55 12.10
CA ALA A 351 5.40 2.91 11.71
C ALA A 351 5.44 3.86 10.53
N ARG A 352 4.34 3.93 9.79
CA ARG A 352 4.24 4.80 8.63
C ARG A 352 3.96 6.22 9.09
N ASN A 353 4.70 7.18 8.56
CA ASN A 353 4.39 8.59 8.75
C ASN A 353 3.32 9.01 7.74
N ASP A 354 2.06 8.72 8.07
CA ASP A 354 0.89 9.05 7.26
C ASP A 354 0.56 10.55 7.26
N SER A 355 1.37 11.37 7.94
CA SER A 355 1.13 12.79 8.19
C SER A 355 -0.26 13.06 8.76
N ARG A 356 -0.73 12.17 9.64
CA ARG A 356 -2.05 12.25 10.26
C ARG A 356 -2.21 13.55 11.06
N PRO A 357 -3.44 14.11 11.10
CA PRO A 357 -3.71 15.28 11.92
C PRO A 357 -3.44 14.97 13.40
N ASP A 358 -3.01 15.99 14.15
CA ASP A 358 -2.93 15.87 15.60
C ASP A 358 -4.34 15.72 16.18
N ARG A 359 -4.49 14.89 17.21
CA ARG A 359 -5.79 14.55 17.78
C ARG A 359 -5.90 14.97 19.24
N LEU A 360 -6.88 15.80 19.55
CA LEU A 360 -7.26 16.17 20.91
C LEU A 360 -8.20 15.10 21.50
N GLY A 361 -7.92 14.63 22.70
CA GLY A 361 -8.76 13.71 23.46
C GLY A 361 -9.35 14.37 24.69
N PHE A 362 -10.65 14.67 24.69
CA PHE A 362 -11.34 15.28 25.82
C PHE A 362 -12.06 14.25 26.68
N ALA A 363 -11.81 14.25 27.99
CA ALA A 363 -12.62 13.47 28.91
C ALA A 363 -14.04 14.03 28.95
N THR A 364 -15.05 13.18 28.80
CA THR A 364 -16.48 13.57 28.83
C THR A 364 -17.12 13.31 30.19
N ALA A 365 -18.26 13.95 30.47
CA ALA A 365 -19.02 13.74 31.71
C ALA A 365 -19.48 12.27 31.91
N SER A 366 -19.63 11.51 30.83
CA SER A 366 -19.99 10.08 30.85
C SER A 366 -18.78 9.14 31.05
N ARG A 367 -17.59 9.69 31.31
CA ARG A 367 -16.30 8.95 31.42
C ARG A 367 -15.85 8.27 30.11
N ARG A 368 -16.42 8.65 28.98
CA ARG A 368 -15.87 8.33 27.64
C ARG A 368 -14.92 9.43 27.18
N THR A 369 -14.12 9.17 26.16
CA THR A 369 -13.29 10.20 25.50
C THR A 369 -14.01 10.68 24.24
N ALA A 370 -14.04 12.00 24.02
CA ALA A 370 -14.42 12.59 22.74
C ALA A 370 -13.15 13.08 22.06
N SER A 371 -12.91 12.65 20.82
CA SER A 371 -11.75 13.05 20.04
C SER A 371 -12.07 14.17 19.03
N TRP A 372 -11.06 14.96 18.68
CA TRP A 372 -11.09 15.85 17.53
C TRP A 372 -9.71 15.91 16.85
N PRO A 373 -9.60 15.71 15.52
CA PRO A 373 -10.64 15.18 14.62
C PRO A 373 -11.11 13.78 15.04
N ALA A 374 -12.25 13.32 14.54
CA ALA A 374 -12.63 11.92 14.69
C ALA A 374 -11.85 11.06 13.67
N ASP A 375 -11.76 9.75 13.91
CA ASP A 375 -11.04 8.85 13.01
C ASP A 375 -11.75 8.85 11.63
N GLY A 376 -10.98 9.09 10.57
CA GLY A 376 -11.48 9.16 9.19
C GLY A 376 -11.95 10.55 8.72
N ASP A 377 -11.93 11.58 9.58
CA ASP A 377 -12.25 12.95 9.15
C ASP A 377 -11.10 13.52 8.29
N ALA A 378 -11.43 14.07 7.12
CA ALA A 378 -10.46 14.61 6.16
C ALA A 378 -9.86 15.98 6.54
N ASP A 379 -10.24 16.54 7.69
CA ASP A 379 -9.76 17.83 8.20
C ASP A 379 -8.31 17.74 8.72
N SER A 380 -7.49 18.75 8.40
CA SER A 380 -6.14 18.84 8.97
C SER A 380 -6.18 19.68 10.25
N PHE A 381 -5.82 19.10 11.38
CA PHE A 381 -5.62 19.81 12.65
C PHE A 381 -4.16 19.65 13.06
N ARG A 382 -3.36 20.72 13.03
CA ARG A 382 -1.92 20.66 13.33
C ARG A 382 -1.52 21.70 14.36
N VAL A 383 -1.09 21.25 15.53
CA VAL A 383 -0.59 22.08 16.62
C VAL A 383 0.78 22.66 16.25
N THR A 384 0.90 23.98 16.28
CA THR A 384 2.12 24.72 15.92
C THR A 384 2.87 25.25 17.15
N SER A 385 2.23 25.24 18.33
CA SER A 385 2.89 25.60 19.60
C SER A 385 2.12 25.08 20.81
N ILE A 386 2.85 24.75 21.88
CA ILE A 386 2.30 24.32 23.17
C ILE A 386 2.99 25.09 24.29
N VAL A 387 2.19 25.72 25.15
CA VAL A 387 2.62 26.21 26.47
C VAL A 387 1.86 25.40 27.51
N LEU A 388 2.58 24.57 28.27
CA LEU A 388 2.04 23.70 29.30
C LEU A 388 1.45 24.52 30.46
N ALA A 389 0.67 23.87 31.32
CA ALA A 389 -0.05 24.53 32.41
C ALA A 389 0.88 25.21 33.43
N ASP A 390 2.12 24.73 33.58
CA ASP A 390 3.17 25.32 34.41
C ASP A 390 3.84 26.54 33.75
N GLY A 391 3.48 26.89 32.51
CA GLY A 391 4.06 27.97 31.73
C GLY A 391 5.25 27.55 30.86
N THR A 392 5.68 26.28 30.94
CA THR A 392 6.79 25.76 30.15
C THR A 392 6.40 25.69 28.68
N ARG A 393 7.23 26.25 27.81
CA ARG A 393 7.06 26.09 26.35
C ARG A 393 7.64 24.75 25.93
N ALA A 394 6.83 23.91 25.30
CA ALA A 394 7.26 22.59 24.87
C ALA A 394 7.97 22.65 23.52
N GLU A 395 9.05 21.87 23.39
CA GLU A 395 9.70 21.59 22.12
C GLU A 395 8.92 20.47 21.41
N LEU A 396 8.26 20.80 20.31
CA LEU A 396 7.30 19.91 19.64
C LEU A 396 7.92 18.60 19.13
N ASP A 397 9.22 18.61 18.81
CA ASP A 397 9.93 17.43 18.32
C ASP A 397 10.30 16.43 19.43
N GLN A 398 10.13 16.82 20.70
CA GLN A 398 10.53 16.01 21.85
C GLN A 398 9.38 15.73 22.82
N VAL A 399 8.43 16.67 22.97
CA VAL A 399 7.40 16.59 24.01
C VAL A 399 6.53 15.34 23.89
N PHE A 400 6.37 14.80 22.68
CA PHE A 400 5.57 13.60 22.43
C PHE A 400 6.36 12.28 22.51
N LEU A 401 7.68 12.34 22.71
CA LEU A 401 8.50 11.14 22.90
C LEU A 401 8.31 10.59 24.31
N ARG A 402 8.35 9.26 24.45
CA ARG A 402 8.29 8.57 25.75
C ARG A 402 9.39 9.00 26.73
N TRP A 403 10.53 9.41 26.19
CA TRP A 403 11.74 9.70 26.96
C TRP A 403 12.21 11.14 26.73
N SER A 404 12.70 11.76 27.79
CA SER A 404 13.43 13.04 27.73
C SER A 404 14.93 12.76 27.75
N VAL A 405 15.63 13.29 26.76
CA VAL A 405 17.06 13.05 26.53
C VAL A 405 17.91 14.02 27.37
N VAL A 406 18.97 13.50 27.98
CA VAL A 406 20.07 14.27 28.57
C VAL A 406 21.35 13.93 27.79
N ALA A 407 21.45 14.45 26.57
CA ALA A 407 22.35 13.94 25.54
C ALA A 407 23.83 14.00 25.95
N ASP A 408 24.24 15.09 26.58
CA ASP A 408 25.63 15.31 27.01
C ASP A 408 26.09 14.31 28.09
N GLU A 409 25.15 13.70 28.82
CA GLU A 409 25.42 12.73 29.88
C GLU A 409 25.22 11.27 29.43
N LEU A 410 24.81 11.06 28.17
CA LEU A 410 24.36 9.76 27.65
C LEU A 410 23.32 9.12 28.57
N GLU A 411 22.33 9.90 28.97
CA GLU A 411 21.23 9.44 29.84
C GLU A 411 19.87 9.89 29.29
N PHE A 412 18.80 9.22 29.71
CA PHE A 412 17.43 9.59 29.40
C PHE A 412 16.48 9.19 30.54
N ALA A 413 15.42 9.96 30.75
CA ALA A 413 14.44 9.72 31.80
C ALA A 413 13.01 9.74 31.23
N ALA A 414 12.05 9.16 31.96
CA ALA A 414 10.65 9.14 31.52
C ALA A 414 10.15 10.57 31.32
N ASN A 415 9.53 10.84 30.17
CA ASN A 415 8.92 12.13 29.91
C ASN A 415 7.65 12.25 30.78
N PRO A 416 7.58 13.24 31.71
CA PRO A 416 6.45 13.37 32.63
C PRO A 416 5.13 13.76 31.94
N SER A 417 5.20 14.33 30.74
CA SER A 417 4.01 14.72 29.95
C SER A 417 3.48 13.57 29.10
N PHE A 418 4.30 12.56 28.81
CA PHE A 418 3.93 11.42 27.97
C PHE A 418 2.97 10.49 28.72
N VAL A 419 1.87 10.15 28.07
CA VAL A 419 0.82 9.28 28.63
C VAL A 419 1.00 7.86 28.09
N ARG A 420 1.03 7.70 26.76
CA ARG A 420 1.14 6.43 26.05
C ARG A 420 1.32 6.65 24.54
N THR A 421 1.54 5.57 23.81
CA THR A 421 1.35 5.53 22.35
C THR A 421 -0.06 5.05 22.03
N VAL A 422 -0.73 5.65 21.05
CA VAL A 422 -2.05 5.26 20.53
C VAL A 422 -1.95 5.08 19.01
N ASP A 423 -2.83 4.27 18.43
CA ASP A 423 -2.87 3.98 16.99
C ASP A 423 -1.48 3.61 16.42
N ASP A 424 -0.78 2.77 17.20
CA ASP A 424 0.56 2.20 16.99
C ASP A 424 1.76 3.15 17.09
N ASP A 425 1.62 4.43 16.76
CA ASP A 425 2.76 5.37 16.60
C ASP A 425 2.46 6.85 16.96
N MET A 426 1.24 7.16 17.39
CA MET A 426 0.92 8.50 17.88
C MET A 426 1.29 8.63 19.36
N GLY A 427 2.30 9.45 19.64
CA GLY A 427 2.65 9.83 21.01
C GLY A 427 1.56 10.70 21.62
N GLU A 428 0.93 10.25 22.71
CA GLU A 428 -0.10 10.97 23.45
C GLU A 428 0.50 11.66 24.69
N ILE A 429 0.24 12.95 24.85
CA ILE A 429 0.68 13.76 26.00
C ILE A 429 -0.51 14.37 26.74
N ASP A 430 -0.34 14.65 28.03
CA ASP A 430 -1.31 15.43 28.81
C ASP A 430 -1.12 16.93 28.54
N VAL A 431 -2.15 17.57 28.00
CA VAL A 431 -2.20 19.02 27.73
C VAL A 431 -3.28 19.71 28.54
N THR A 432 -3.70 19.12 29.65
CA THR A 432 -4.70 19.70 30.55
C THR A 432 -4.26 21.08 31.02
N GLY A 433 -5.07 22.10 30.72
CA GLY A 433 -4.77 23.49 31.08
C GLY A 433 -3.73 24.20 30.20
N ALA A 434 -3.23 23.55 29.15
CA ALA A 434 -2.26 24.12 28.23
C ALA A 434 -2.88 25.17 27.29
N LYS A 435 -2.01 26.01 26.71
CA LYS A 435 -2.35 26.91 25.61
C LYS A 435 -1.72 26.39 24.32
N LEU A 436 -2.56 26.14 23.32
CA LEU A 436 -2.17 25.61 22.03
C LEU A 436 -2.35 26.66 20.94
N GLY A 437 -1.38 26.76 20.04
CA GLY A 437 -1.61 27.34 18.71
C GLY A 437 -1.77 26.19 17.72
N ALA A 438 -2.75 26.25 16.82
CA ALA A 438 -2.96 25.25 15.79
C ALA A 438 -3.29 25.89 14.44
N ALA A 439 -2.78 25.28 13.37
CA ALA A 439 -3.29 25.48 12.02
C ALA A 439 -4.40 24.46 11.77
N ILE A 440 -5.51 24.90 11.20
CA ILE A 440 -6.63 24.03 10.85
C ILE A 440 -6.97 24.21 9.38
N GLU A 441 -7.24 23.13 8.68
CA GLU A 441 -7.92 23.13 7.39
C GLU A 441 -9.23 22.38 7.53
N TYR A 442 -10.30 22.99 7.05
CA TYR A 442 -11.64 22.47 7.20
C TYR A 442 -12.47 22.76 5.97
N TYR A 443 -13.49 21.95 5.74
CA TYR A 443 -14.44 22.16 4.67
C TYR A 443 -15.44 23.27 4.97
N ASP A 444 -15.74 24.08 3.97
CA ASP A 444 -16.77 25.11 3.97
C ASP A 444 -17.49 25.10 2.61
N PHE A 445 -18.61 25.83 2.50
CA PHE A 445 -19.28 26.01 1.22
C PHE A 445 -18.92 27.35 0.57
N ASP A 446 -18.55 27.33 -0.71
CA ASP A 446 -18.56 28.52 -1.55
C ASP A 446 -20.02 28.93 -1.79
N ARG A 447 -20.38 30.12 -1.30
CA ARG A 447 -21.75 30.65 -1.40
C ARG A 447 -22.15 31.04 -2.82
N ARG A 448 -21.20 31.11 -3.76
CA ARG A 448 -21.48 31.43 -5.17
C ARG A 448 -21.82 30.18 -5.97
N SER A 449 -20.93 29.18 -5.92
CA SER A 449 -21.07 27.94 -6.68
C SER A 449 -21.89 26.87 -5.96
N GLY A 450 -21.96 26.94 -4.62
CA GLY A 450 -22.48 25.87 -3.78
C GLY A 450 -21.47 24.75 -3.52
N ALA A 451 -20.23 24.91 -4.01
CA ALA A 451 -19.21 23.89 -3.92
C ALA A 451 -18.60 23.78 -2.52
N LEU A 452 -18.19 22.57 -2.16
CA LEU A 452 -17.35 22.35 -0.99
C LEU A 452 -15.93 22.86 -1.29
N ILE A 453 -15.37 23.66 -0.39
CA ILE A 453 -14.03 24.24 -0.50
C ILE A 453 -13.26 24.01 0.79
N ARG A 454 -11.96 23.76 0.70
CA ARG A 454 -11.08 23.77 1.88
C ARG A 454 -10.70 25.21 2.25
N LYS A 455 -10.75 25.51 3.55
CA LYS A 455 -10.26 26.76 4.12
C LYS A 455 -9.20 26.48 5.16
N ALA A 456 -8.09 27.20 5.08
CA ALA A 456 -7.08 27.24 6.12
C ALA A 456 -7.35 28.37 7.13
N SER A 457 -7.08 28.12 8.40
CA SER A 457 -7.14 29.11 9.47
C SER A 457 -6.12 28.80 10.57
N THR A 458 -5.86 29.77 11.44
CA THR A 458 -5.04 29.58 12.64
C THR A 458 -5.86 29.88 13.87
N VAL A 459 -5.83 28.96 14.82
CA VAL A 459 -6.62 29.04 16.05
C VAL A 459 -5.72 29.00 17.28
N LYS A 460 -6.20 29.63 18.35
CA LYS A 460 -5.58 29.60 19.68
C LYS A 460 -6.56 28.97 20.64
N LEU A 461 -6.15 27.88 21.27
CA LEU A 461 -6.94 27.14 22.24
C LEU A 461 -6.34 27.34 23.62
N ASP A 462 -7.14 27.84 24.55
CA ASP A 462 -6.78 27.88 25.97
C ASP A 462 -7.60 26.82 26.70
N LEU A 463 -6.97 25.68 26.98
CA LEU A 463 -7.62 24.54 27.64
C LEU A 463 -7.81 24.79 29.15
N GLY A 464 -7.18 25.84 29.70
CA GLY A 464 -7.34 26.29 31.09
C GLY A 464 -8.41 27.37 31.27
N ALA A 465 -8.77 28.08 30.20
CA ALA A 465 -9.72 29.20 30.25
C ALA A 465 -11.11 28.76 30.74
N ARG A 466 -11.56 29.36 31.84
CA ARG A 466 -12.91 29.13 32.41
C ARG A 466 -13.99 29.99 31.77
N SER A 467 -13.58 30.98 30.99
CA SER A 467 -14.50 31.73 30.14
C SER A 467 -13.83 32.19 28.84
N GLY A 468 -14.62 32.37 27.78
CA GLY A 468 -14.12 32.80 26.48
C GLY A 468 -15.11 32.65 25.33
N ARG A 469 -14.67 33.01 24.13
CA ARG A 469 -15.45 32.78 22.91
C ARG A 469 -15.27 31.33 22.43
N GLU A 470 -16.27 30.82 21.75
CA GLU A 470 -16.17 29.55 21.01
C GLU A 470 -15.01 29.60 20.02
N VAL A 471 -14.24 28.53 19.96
CA VAL A 471 -13.12 28.37 19.02
C VAL A 471 -13.47 27.26 18.03
N LEU A 472 -13.47 27.59 16.73
CA LEU A 472 -13.66 26.60 15.68
C LEU A 472 -12.50 25.61 15.70
N LEU A 473 -12.79 24.32 15.71
CA LEU A 473 -11.81 23.25 15.61
C LEU A 473 -11.73 22.68 14.18
N GLY A 474 -12.85 22.69 13.46
CA GLY A 474 -12.97 22.32 12.04
C GLY A 474 -14.41 21.93 11.68
N THR A 475 -14.61 21.07 10.68
CA THR A 475 -15.91 20.64 10.17
C THR A 475 -15.96 19.13 9.87
N VAL A 476 -17.16 18.56 9.88
CA VAL A 476 -17.45 17.19 9.45
C VAL A 476 -18.46 17.29 8.30
N VAL A 477 -18.17 16.69 7.15
CA VAL A 477 -19.13 16.61 6.05
C VAL A 477 -20.12 15.50 6.39
N GLU A 478 -21.38 15.84 6.66
CA GLU A 478 -22.39 14.84 7.00
C GLU A 478 -23.02 14.21 5.77
N ASP A 479 -23.23 15.03 4.75
CA ASP A 479 -23.92 14.65 3.52
C ASP A 479 -23.58 15.70 2.46
N ALA A 480 -22.69 15.35 1.54
CA ALA A 480 -22.24 16.30 0.52
C ALA A 480 -23.31 16.56 -0.55
N GLU A 481 -24.13 15.55 -0.89
CA GLU A 481 -25.24 15.67 -1.84
C GLU A 481 -26.29 16.66 -1.33
N GLU A 482 -26.68 16.52 -0.06
CA GLU A 482 -27.59 17.47 0.62
C GLU A 482 -26.89 18.77 1.04
N ARG A 483 -25.59 18.92 0.77
CA ARG A 483 -24.74 20.07 1.14
C ARG A 483 -24.84 20.38 2.63
N ARG A 484 -24.72 19.35 3.46
CA ARG A 484 -24.79 19.41 4.93
C ARG A 484 -23.44 19.12 5.57
N LEU A 485 -23.02 20.02 6.45
CA LEU A 485 -21.84 19.87 7.29
C LEU A 485 -22.14 20.16 8.75
N GLN A 486 -21.32 19.67 9.66
CA GLN A 486 -21.28 20.09 11.05
C GLN A 486 -20.01 20.89 11.32
N ARG A 487 -20.13 22.11 11.84
CA ARG A 487 -19.00 22.85 12.40
C ARG A 487 -18.77 22.45 13.84
N VAL A 488 -17.52 22.18 14.20
CA VAL A 488 -17.15 21.71 15.53
C VAL A 488 -16.41 22.81 16.28
N PHE A 489 -16.92 23.17 17.45
CA PHE A 489 -16.37 24.23 18.29
C PHE A 489 -16.00 23.72 19.68
N TYR A 490 -14.92 24.26 20.24
CA TYR A 490 -14.62 24.18 21.67
C TYR A 490 -15.20 25.40 22.39
N GLN A 491 -16.02 25.16 23.42
CA GLN A 491 -16.67 26.20 24.22
C GLN A 491 -16.09 26.21 25.66
N PRO A 492 -15.25 27.21 26.04
CA PRO A 492 -14.60 27.26 27.35
C PRO A 492 -15.54 27.57 28.52
N ASP A 493 -16.68 28.24 28.31
CA ASP A 493 -17.63 28.59 29.39
C ASP A 493 -18.33 27.33 29.95
N GLY A 494 -18.72 26.41 29.05
CA GLY A 494 -19.59 25.25 29.27
C GLY A 494 -18.92 23.90 29.50
N PRO A 495 -17.58 23.85 29.69
CA PRO A 495 -16.66 23.12 28.82
C PRO A 495 -17.34 22.02 27.98
N GLU A 496 -17.59 22.30 26.71
CA GLU A 496 -18.30 21.39 25.81
C GLU A 496 -17.73 21.46 24.40
N LEU A 497 -17.87 20.35 23.65
CA LEU A 497 -17.76 20.38 22.20
C LEU A 497 -19.14 20.63 21.61
N VAL A 498 -19.25 21.65 20.76
CA VAL A 498 -20.50 22.05 20.12
C VAL A 498 -20.41 21.70 18.64
N PHE A 499 -21.28 20.78 18.20
CA PHE A 499 -21.44 20.39 16.80
C PHE A 499 -22.66 21.12 16.24
N ARG A 500 -22.41 22.03 15.30
CA ARG A 500 -23.41 22.91 14.72
C ARG A 500 -23.68 22.51 13.28
N GLY A 501 -24.84 21.92 13.05
CA GLY A 501 -25.30 21.54 11.72
C GLY A 501 -25.63 22.75 10.85
N GLU A 502 -25.08 22.77 9.63
CA GLU A 502 -25.31 23.75 8.60
C GLU A 502 -25.62 23.03 7.29
N GLN A 503 -26.68 23.45 6.60
CA GLN A 503 -27.02 23.01 5.26
C GLN A 503 -27.03 24.20 4.32
N LEU A 504 -26.45 24.04 3.15
CA LEU A 504 -26.54 25.02 2.10
C LEU A 504 -27.81 24.78 1.28
N VAL A 505 -28.73 25.74 1.33
CA VAL A 505 -29.99 25.68 0.57
C VAL A 505 -29.99 26.71 -0.54
N GLU A 506 -30.48 26.32 -1.70
CA GLU A 506 -30.64 27.23 -2.83
C GLU A 506 -31.76 28.24 -2.54
N GLY A 507 -31.53 29.51 -2.86
CA GLY A 507 -32.52 30.56 -2.68
C GLY A 507 -32.44 31.64 -3.77
N ALA A 508 -33.40 32.57 -3.75
CA ALA A 508 -33.40 33.71 -4.66
C ALA A 508 -32.13 34.55 -4.47
N GLY A 509 -31.21 34.47 -5.45
CA GLY A 509 -29.90 35.14 -5.44
C GLY A 509 -28.70 34.26 -5.09
N GLY A 510 -28.86 32.94 -5.07
CA GLY A 510 -27.77 31.97 -4.85
C GLY A 510 -27.90 31.18 -3.55
N TRP A 511 -26.81 30.55 -3.14
CA TRP A 511 -26.78 29.63 -2.00
C TRP A 511 -26.76 30.33 -0.65
N LYS A 512 -27.56 29.85 0.30
CA LYS A 512 -27.65 30.39 1.67
C LYS A 512 -27.44 29.29 2.70
N VAL A 513 -26.69 29.61 3.75
CA VAL A 513 -26.49 28.70 4.89
C VAL A 513 -27.72 28.73 5.77
N LYS A 514 -28.28 27.55 6.04
CA LYS A 514 -29.40 27.31 6.95
C LYS A 514 -28.91 26.41 8.09
N ARG A 515 -29.24 26.73 9.33
CA ARG A 515 -29.02 25.82 10.48
C ARG A 515 -29.86 24.57 10.33
N THR A 516 -29.27 23.41 10.56
CA THR A 516 -29.99 22.12 10.61
C THR A 516 -30.09 21.63 12.04
N GLY A 517 -31.33 21.50 12.54
CA GLY A 517 -31.59 21.00 13.88
C GLY A 517 -31.01 21.88 15.00
N ASP A 518 -31.00 21.31 16.21
CA ASP A 518 -30.35 21.89 17.38
C ASP A 518 -28.87 21.50 17.44
N ASP A 519 -28.04 22.33 18.08
CA ASP A 519 -26.62 22.04 18.28
C ASP A 519 -26.45 20.76 19.11
N ARG A 520 -25.75 19.76 18.58
CA ARG A 520 -25.35 18.58 19.35
C ARG A 520 -24.19 18.99 20.27
N ARG A 521 -24.38 18.85 21.58
CA ARG A 521 -23.40 19.25 22.60
C ARG A 521 -22.86 18.03 23.32
N VAL A 522 -21.54 17.94 23.41
CA VAL A 522 -20.84 16.91 24.18
C VAL A 522 -20.24 17.58 25.41
N ALA A 523 -20.86 17.35 26.57
CA ALA A 523 -20.40 17.87 27.84
C ALA A 523 -19.07 17.23 28.25
N LEU A 524 -18.05 18.06 28.48
CA LEU A 524 -16.75 17.60 28.95
C LEU A 524 -16.77 17.41 30.47
N ALA A 525 -15.87 16.57 30.97
CA ALA A 525 -15.72 16.34 32.39
C ALA A 525 -15.31 17.64 33.10
N ALA A 526 -15.75 17.82 34.34
CA ALA A 526 -15.39 18.99 35.16
C ALA A 526 -13.87 19.13 35.39
N SER A 527 -13.14 18.01 35.35
CA SER A 527 -11.68 17.97 35.39
C SER A 527 -11.03 18.63 34.17
N ARG A 528 -11.74 18.72 33.04
CA ARG A 528 -11.26 19.19 31.73
C ARG A 528 -9.97 18.49 31.30
N LYS A 529 -9.81 17.23 31.70
CA LYS A 529 -8.66 16.42 31.28
C LYS A 529 -8.66 16.36 29.76
N CYS A 530 -7.53 16.75 29.17
CA CYS A 530 -7.34 16.81 27.73
C CYS A 530 -5.99 16.20 27.37
N THR A 531 -5.97 15.28 26.42
CA THR A 531 -4.75 14.75 25.82
C THR A 531 -4.57 15.27 24.40
N LEU A 532 -3.34 15.26 23.92
CA LEU A 532 -2.99 15.56 22.54
C LEU A 532 -2.12 14.43 22.01
N ALA A 533 -2.55 13.80 20.94
CA ALA A 533 -1.81 12.77 20.23
C ALA A 533 -1.22 13.36 18.94
N ARG A 534 0.02 13.00 18.63
CA ARG A 534 0.70 13.33 17.37
C ARG A 534 1.47 12.13 16.87
N GLU A 535 1.34 11.85 15.58
CA GLU A 535 2.19 10.90 14.86
C GLU A 535 3.66 11.31 14.99
N GLN A 536 4.49 10.38 15.47
CA GLN A 536 5.91 10.61 15.64
C GLN A 536 6.64 10.34 14.34
N ARG A 537 7.61 11.22 13.99
CA ARG A 537 8.55 10.94 12.90
C ARG A 537 9.65 9.94 13.28
N ARG A 538 9.65 9.48 14.54
CA ARG A 538 10.72 8.66 15.11
C ARG A 538 10.14 7.67 16.09
N ASP A 539 10.02 6.44 15.64
CA ASP A 539 9.55 5.35 16.45
C ASP A 539 10.55 4.91 17.51
N ASP A 540 10.06 4.10 18.44
CA ASP A 540 10.92 3.38 19.38
C ASP A 540 11.91 2.51 18.59
N PRO A 541 13.23 2.69 18.76
CA PRO A 541 14.26 1.88 18.10
C PRO A 541 14.08 0.36 18.31
N GLN A 542 13.38 -0.05 19.38
CA GLN A 542 13.05 -1.45 19.63
C GLN A 542 12.16 -2.05 18.54
N LEU A 543 11.30 -1.26 17.88
CA LEU A 543 10.41 -1.73 16.81
C LEU A 543 11.20 -2.20 15.59
N TYR A 544 12.32 -1.56 15.28
CA TYR A 544 13.20 -1.93 14.16
C TYR A 544 14.12 -3.11 14.47
N ARG A 545 14.27 -3.48 15.75
CA ARG A 545 15.35 -4.37 16.21
C ARG A 545 15.30 -5.75 15.55
N ALA A 546 14.13 -6.34 15.39
CA ALA A 546 13.99 -7.67 14.79
C ALA A 546 14.52 -7.69 13.35
N LEU A 547 14.16 -6.67 12.55
CA LEU A 547 14.60 -6.53 11.16
C LEU A 547 16.07 -6.15 11.05
N LEU A 548 16.56 -5.28 11.92
CA LEU A 548 18.00 -5.00 12.01
C LEU A 548 18.79 -6.24 12.39
N ASP A 549 18.27 -7.09 13.29
CA ASP A 549 18.89 -8.37 13.66
C ASP A 549 18.83 -9.37 12.48
N ASP A 550 17.74 -9.42 11.71
CA ASP A 550 17.63 -10.22 10.49
C ASP A 550 18.67 -9.80 9.45
N ALA A 551 18.78 -8.50 9.19
CA ALA A 551 19.76 -7.97 8.24
C ALA A 551 21.20 -8.18 8.75
N LEU A 552 21.54 -7.65 9.92
CA LEU A 552 22.93 -7.64 10.41
C LEU A 552 23.42 -9.01 10.87
N ARG A 553 22.56 -9.80 11.54
CA ARG A 553 22.97 -11.06 12.17
C ARG A 553 22.67 -12.30 11.34
N ARG A 554 21.61 -12.26 10.51
CA ARG A 554 21.28 -13.38 9.62
C ARG A 554 21.68 -13.10 8.16
N GLY A 555 22.00 -11.86 7.84
CA GLY A 555 22.28 -11.44 6.47
C GLY A 555 21.07 -11.61 5.57
N ARG A 556 19.84 -11.41 6.08
CA ARG A 556 18.60 -11.44 5.28
C ARG A 556 18.34 -10.07 4.65
N PRO A 557 17.78 -9.99 3.43
CA PRO A 557 17.48 -8.72 2.81
C PRO A 557 16.27 -8.10 3.50
N ILE A 558 16.31 -6.79 3.68
CA ILE A 558 15.21 -5.98 4.21
C ILE A 558 15.02 -4.78 3.30
N CYS A 559 13.83 -4.23 3.30
CA CYS A 559 13.48 -2.98 2.65
C CYS A 559 13.35 -1.87 3.68
N ALA A 560 13.49 -0.64 3.22
CA ALA A 560 13.31 0.55 4.03
C ALA A 560 12.55 1.61 3.24
N ASP A 561 11.65 2.30 3.91
CA ASP A 561 11.31 3.65 3.53
C ASP A 561 12.32 4.61 4.17
N THR A 562 12.96 5.42 3.35
CA THR A 562 13.99 6.37 3.79
C THR A 562 13.59 7.82 3.53
N ASP A 563 12.41 8.04 2.98
CA ASP A 563 11.76 9.34 2.98
C ASP A 563 10.94 9.49 4.28
N ALA A 564 10.70 10.73 4.71
CA ALA A 564 9.91 11.05 5.90
C ALA A 564 8.72 11.98 5.53
N GLU A 565 8.40 12.04 4.24
CA GLU A 565 7.23 12.72 3.70
C GLU A 565 6.07 11.73 3.50
N ALA A 566 4.88 12.23 3.17
CA ALA A 566 3.69 11.38 3.02
C ALA A 566 3.80 10.37 1.86
N ALA A 567 4.69 10.62 0.89
CA ALA A 567 4.97 9.72 -0.21
C ALA A 567 5.90 8.59 0.26
N VAL A 568 5.52 7.35 -0.04
CA VAL A 568 6.23 6.15 0.42
C VAL A 568 7.29 5.72 -0.59
N TRP A 569 8.55 5.60 -0.16
CA TRP A 569 9.70 5.23 -1.00
C TRP A 569 10.40 3.96 -0.54
N ASN A 570 9.74 2.82 -0.70
CA ASN A 570 10.31 1.52 -0.35
C ASN A 570 11.41 1.09 -1.31
N GLY A 571 12.62 0.89 -0.78
CA GLY A 571 13.75 0.35 -1.52
C GLY A 571 14.47 -0.75 -0.75
N LEU A 572 15.04 -1.71 -1.48
CA LEU A 572 15.96 -2.68 -0.90
C LEU A 572 17.10 -1.96 -0.16
N VAL A 573 17.41 -2.42 1.06
CA VAL A 573 18.56 -1.92 1.82
C VAL A 573 19.83 -2.51 1.21
N THR A 574 20.66 -1.63 0.66
CA THR A 574 21.90 -1.99 -0.05
C THR A 574 23.12 -1.83 0.86
N LYS A 575 23.00 -1.06 1.95
CA LYS A 575 24.06 -0.92 2.94
C LYS A 575 23.55 -0.53 4.32
N LEU A 576 24.14 -1.13 5.35
CA LEU A 576 24.03 -0.71 6.75
C LEU A 576 25.42 -0.33 7.28
N ASP A 577 25.53 0.81 7.97
CA ASP A 577 26.74 1.22 8.70
C ASP A 577 26.39 1.43 10.18
N VAL A 578 26.83 0.49 11.02
CA VAL A 578 26.53 0.46 12.44
C VAL A 578 27.71 1.02 13.23
N ARG A 579 27.45 2.00 14.10
CA ARG A 579 28.45 2.65 14.95
C ARG A 579 27.96 2.75 16.39
N LYS A 580 28.88 2.51 17.33
CA LYS A 580 28.72 2.88 18.75
C LYS A 580 29.48 4.18 18.98
N LEU A 581 28.74 5.27 19.20
CA LEU A 581 29.28 6.63 19.30
C LEU A 581 29.71 6.99 20.73
N GLY A 582 29.16 6.31 21.74
CA GLY A 582 29.43 6.59 23.14
C GLY A 582 28.98 5.46 24.05
N ASP A 583 29.49 5.47 25.28
CA ASP A 583 29.19 4.47 26.32
C ASP A 583 29.30 5.11 27.70
N ASN A 584 28.21 5.05 28.48
CA ASN A 584 28.18 5.40 29.89
C ASN A 584 28.02 4.11 30.70
N ALA A 585 29.14 3.58 31.20
CA ALA A 585 29.19 2.31 31.91
C ALA A 585 28.45 2.33 33.27
N GLU A 586 28.31 3.50 33.89
CA GLU A 586 27.63 3.66 35.18
C GLU A 586 26.11 3.62 34.99
N ALA A 587 25.59 4.41 34.06
CA ALA A 587 24.17 4.40 33.69
C ALA A 587 23.77 3.16 32.86
N ARG A 588 24.76 2.42 32.33
CA ARG A 588 24.59 1.32 31.36
C ARG A 588 23.85 1.76 30.11
N VAL A 589 24.16 2.95 29.63
CA VAL A 589 23.56 3.54 28.45
C VAL A 589 24.60 3.66 27.36
N GLN A 590 24.26 3.18 26.17
CA GLN A 590 25.12 3.22 24.99
C GLN A 590 24.49 4.10 23.92
N HIS A 591 25.31 4.86 23.22
CA HIS A 591 24.87 5.66 22.09
C HIS A 591 25.17 4.91 20.80
N TRP A 592 24.11 4.54 20.07
CA TRP A 592 24.17 3.80 18.82
C TRP A 592 23.67 4.63 17.65
N ARG A 593 24.25 4.36 16.49
CA ARG A 593 23.83 4.93 15.22
C ARG A 593 23.87 3.85 14.14
N VAL A 594 22.79 3.72 13.39
CA VAL A 594 22.66 2.82 12.23
C VAL A 594 22.30 3.66 11.02
N GLU A 595 23.25 3.85 10.11
CA GLU A 595 22.99 4.51 8.82
C GLU A 595 22.48 3.46 7.83
N VAL A 596 21.28 3.69 7.32
CA VAL A 596 20.58 2.85 6.34
C VAL A 596 20.70 3.51 4.98
N THR A 597 21.28 2.79 4.02
CA THR A 597 21.24 3.17 2.60
C THR A 597 20.31 2.19 1.90
N ALA A 598 19.23 2.73 1.35
CA ALA A 598 18.30 2.02 0.49
C ALA A 598 18.37 2.58 -0.92
N ARG A 599 17.76 1.89 -1.88
CA ARG A 599 17.77 2.29 -3.30
C ARG A 599 17.32 3.74 -3.54
N PHE A 600 16.30 4.20 -2.80
CA PHE A 600 15.68 5.51 -3.02
C PHE A 600 16.15 6.59 -2.05
N GLY A 601 17.05 6.27 -1.11
CA GLY A 601 17.48 7.26 -0.14
C GLY A 601 18.40 6.74 0.95
N LYS A 602 18.66 7.64 1.90
CA LYS A 602 19.52 7.38 3.05
C LYS A 602 18.86 7.96 4.28
N ALA A 603 18.85 7.17 5.34
CA ALA A 603 18.35 7.59 6.63
C ALA A 603 19.27 7.09 7.74
N ALA A 604 19.14 7.64 8.95
CA ALA A 604 19.91 7.24 10.11
C ALA A 604 19.02 7.07 11.35
N LEU A 605 19.11 5.90 11.96
CA LEU A 605 18.57 5.61 13.28
C LEU A 605 19.66 5.94 14.31
N GLU A 606 19.48 7.02 15.07
CA GLU A 606 20.39 7.40 16.17
C GLU A 606 19.64 7.32 17.50
N TYR A 607 20.16 6.56 18.47
CA TYR A 607 19.44 6.29 19.72
C TYR A 607 20.35 5.98 20.90
N LEU A 608 19.83 6.24 22.10
CA LEU A 608 20.38 5.76 23.35
C LEU A 608 19.75 4.41 23.70
N LEU A 609 20.57 3.44 24.11
CA LEU A 609 20.15 2.12 24.54
C LEU A 609 20.57 1.87 25.98
N ARG A 610 19.60 1.74 26.88
CA ARG A 610 19.83 1.32 28.27
C ARG A 610 19.85 -0.21 28.35
N ARG A 611 20.81 -0.76 29.11
CA ARG A 611 20.94 -2.20 29.37
C ARG A 611 20.73 -2.55 30.83
N ASP A 612 20.30 -3.79 31.05
CA ASP A 612 20.22 -4.38 32.38
C ASP A 612 21.60 -4.77 32.94
N ALA A 613 21.63 -5.46 34.08
CA ALA A 613 22.86 -5.89 34.73
C ALA A 613 23.62 -6.99 33.95
N GLU A 614 22.94 -7.74 33.09
CA GLU A 614 23.48 -8.84 32.28
C GLU A 614 23.77 -8.39 30.84
N GLY A 615 23.50 -7.12 30.51
CA GLY A 615 23.77 -6.52 29.22
C GLY A 615 22.65 -6.68 28.20
N GLU A 616 21.49 -7.19 28.58
CA GLU A 616 20.35 -7.23 27.68
C GLU A 616 19.76 -5.82 27.48
N PRO A 617 19.33 -5.47 26.26
CA PRO A 617 18.61 -4.22 26.01
C PRO A 617 17.34 -4.13 26.86
N LEU A 618 17.20 -3.03 27.59
CA LEU A 618 16.06 -2.75 28.46
C LEU A 618 15.12 -1.73 27.81
N GLU A 619 15.66 -0.56 27.45
CA GLU A 619 14.89 0.57 26.90
C GLU A 619 15.73 1.28 25.84
N ALA A 620 15.08 1.81 24.81
CA ALA A 620 15.71 2.66 23.82
C ALA A 620 15.03 4.03 23.76
N CYS A 621 15.81 5.07 23.45
CA CYS A 621 15.34 6.44 23.31
C CYS A 621 15.88 7.00 21.98
N PRO A 622 15.01 7.34 21.01
CA PRO A 622 15.45 7.93 19.76
C PRO A 622 16.04 9.33 20.02
N LEU A 623 17.12 9.66 19.31
CA LEU A 623 17.80 10.94 19.40
C LEU A 623 17.47 11.81 18.17
N PRO A 624 17.49 13.15 18.34
CA PRO A 624 17.54 14.03 17.20
C PRO A 624 18.84 13.82 16.42
N GLY A 625 18.71 13.19 15.25
CA GLY A 625 19.78 13.09 14.26
C GLY A 625 20.28 14.47 13.82
N LYS A 626 21.26 14.49 12.91
CA LYS A 626 21.85 15.76 12.45
C LYS A 626 20.80 16.59 11.69
N PRO A 627 20.89 17.93 11.73
CA PRO A 627 20.01 18.78 10.91
C PRO A 627 20.07 18.37 9.43
N GLY A 628 18.90 18.11 8.83
CA GLY A 628 18.77 17.67 7.44
C GLY A 628 18.97 16.17 7.20
N GLU A 629 19.21 15.37 8.24
CA GLU A 629 19.27 13.92 8.14
C GLU A 629 17.88 13.29 8.35
N GLN A 630 17.51 12.37 7.46
CA GLN A 630 16.25 11.63 7.54
C GLN A 630 16.34 10.48 8.54
N TRP A 631 15.20 10.16 9.14
CA TRP A 631 14.98 8.94 9.92
C TRP A 631 14.18 7.97 9.03
N PRO A 632 14.48 6.65 9.02
CA PRO A 632 13.67 5.74 8.23
C PRO A 632 12.31 5.61 8.91
N ASP A 633 11.22 5.85 8.19
CA ASP A 633 9.87 5.71 8.72
C ASP A 633 9.68 4.26 9.21
N PHE A 634 9.88 3.30 8.32
CA PHE A 634 9.84 1.88 8.66
C PHE A 634 10.86 1.05 7.91
N LEU A 635 11.20 -0.08 8.51
CA LEU A 635 11.89 -1.20 7.88
C LEU A 635 10.89 -2.33 7.74
N TRP A 636 11.08 -3.17 6.73
CA TRP A 636 10.27 -4.36 6.59
C TRP A 636 11.01 -5.46 5.82
N SER A 637 10.51 -6.68 5.95
CA SER A 637 10.95 -7.83 5.18
C SER A 637 9.74 -8.71 4.95
N GLU A 638 9.62 -9.22 3.73
CA GLU A 638 8.48 -10.03 3.37
C GLU A 638 8.89 -11.19 2.47
N LEU A 639 8.32 -12.35 2.77
CA LEU A 639 8.23 -13.45 1.83
C LEU A 639 6.83 -13.39 1.18
N PRO A 640 6.74 -12.96 -0.07
CA PRO A 640 5.46 -12.79 -0.74
C PRO A 640 4.76 -14.13 -0.92
N ASP A 641 3.44 -14.06 -1.01
CA ASP A 641 2.62 -15.18 -1.39
C ASP A 641 2.17 -15.03 -2.85
N ILE A 642 2.08 -16.16 -3.55
CA ILE A 642 1.60 -16.25 -4.94
C ILE A 642 0.47 -17.28 -5.07
N ALA A 643 0.06 -17.89 -3.96
CA ALA A 643 -0.91 -18.96 -3.96
C ALA A 643 -2.35 -18.41 -4.05
N SER A 644 -3.12 -19.01 -4.95
CA SER A 644 -4.57 -18.79 -5.05
C SER A 644 -5.35 -19.45 -3.91
N LYS A 645 -4.73 -20.45 -3.28
CA LYS A 645 -5.33 -21.30 -2.24
C LYS A 645 -4.24 -21.96 -1.39
N ALA A 646 -4.54 -22.18 -0.12
CA ALA A 646 -3.61 -22.79 0.81
C ALA A 646 -4.33 -23.75 1.77
N LEU A 647 -3.56 -24.68 2.32
CA LEU A 647 -4.02 -25.52 3.43
C LEU A 647 -3.64 -24.85 4.75
N VAL A 648 -4.56 -24.09 5.33
CA VAL A 648 -4.36 -23.38 6.60
C VAL A 648 -5.10 -24.13 7.71
N ALA A 649 -4.41 -24.45 8.81
CA ALA A 649 -4.98 -25.24 9.91
C ALA A 649 -5.65 -26.56 9.46
N ARG A 650 -5.10 -27.22 8.42
CA ARG A 650 -5.65 -28.43 7.77
C ARG A 650 -6.99 -28.24 7.04
N ARG A 651 -7.33 -27.01 6.67
CA ARG A 651 -8.51 -26.68 5.86
C ARG A 651 -8.07 -25.99 4.57
N TRP A 652 -8.72 -26.34 3.46
CA TRP A 652 -8.51 -25.64 2.19
C TRP A 652 -9.19 -24.27 2.26
N MET A 653 -8.41 -23.23 2.04
CA MET A 653 -8.85 -21.84 2.05
C MET A 653 -8.44 -21.15 0.75
N VAL A 654 -9.15 -20.08 0.40
CA VAL A 654 -8.92 -19.29 -0.82
C VAL A 654 -8.31 -17.96 -0.43
N ASN A 655 -7.36 -17.48 -1.24
CA ASN A 655 -6.80 -16.14 -1.07
C ASN A 655 -7.93 -15.10 -1.25
N THR A 656 -8.21 -14.35 -0.19
CA THR A 656 -9.34 -13.42 -0.10
C THR A 656 -9.23 -12.32 -1.14
N THR A 657 -8.05 -11.73 -1.27
CA THR A 657 -7.78 -10.63 -2.19
C THR A 657 -7.95 -11.06 -3.64
N MET A 658 -7.38 -12.20 -4.03
CA MET A 658 -7.54 -12.73 -5.39
C MET A 658 -9.00 -13.07 -5.70
N TYR A 659 -9.76 -13.57 -4.71
CA TYR A 659 -11.16 -13.91 -4.88
C TYR A 659 -12.05 -12.67 -5.01
N ASP A 660 -11.87 -11.67 -4.14
CA ASP A 660 -12.68 -10.44 -4.13
C ASP A 660 -12.42 -9.60 -5.39
N ARG A 661 -11.19 -9.64 -5.94
CA ARG A 661 -10.86 -9.05 -7.24
C ARG A 661 -11.35 -9.87 -8.44
N GLY A 662 -11.87 -11.08 -8.22
CA GLY A 662 -12.32 -11.98 -9.29
C GLY A 662 -11.19 -12.62 -10.12
N ILE A 663 -9.94 -12.51 -9.65
CA ILE A 663 -8.76 -13.17 -10.25
C ILE A 663 -8.91 -14.69 -10.17
N VAL A 664 -9.53 -15.18 -9.09
CA VAL A 664 -9.91 -16.59 -8.92
C VAL A 664 -11.42 -16.71 -8.75
N THR A 665 -11.97 -17.86 -9.15
CA THR A 665 -13.40 -18.18 -8.95
C THR A 665 -13.54 -19.55 -8.31
N VAL A 666 -14.69 -19.82 -7.70
CA VAL A 666 -14.91 -21.06 -6.96
C VAL A 666 -16.16 -21.76 -7.47
N GLU A 667 -16.11 -23.09 -7.48
CA GLU A 667 -17.24 -23.94 -7.86
C GLU A 667 -17.49 -24.95 -6.73
N PRO A 668 -18.74 -25.14 -6.27
CA PRO A 668 -19.05 -26.19 -5.31
C PRO A 668 -18.69 -27.56 -5.88
N ASP A 669 -17.80 -28.29 -5.21
CA ASP A 669 -17.38 -29.63 -5.58
C ASP A 669 -17.31 -30.52 -4.33
N ARG A 670 -18.31 -31.39 -4.20
CA ARG A 670 -18.42 -32.32 -3.06
C ARG A 670 -17.37 -33.44 -3.10
N SER A 671 -16.63 -33.59 -4.20
CA SER A 671 -15.56 -34.57 -4.33
C SER A 671 -14.21 -34.06 -3.81
N VAL A 672 -14.08 -32.76 -3.55
CA VAL A 672 -12.85 -32.12 -3.04
C VAL A 672 -13.00 -31.86 -1.54
N GLU A 673 -11.92 -32.11 -0.78
CA GLU A 673 -11.86 -31.79 0.65
C GLU A 673 -12.03 -30.27 0.85
N GLY A 674 -13.02 -29.84 1.62
CA GLY A 674 -13.43 -28.43 1.73
C GLY A 674 -14.65 -28.04 0.89
N GLY A 675 -15.13 -28.91 -0.01
CA GLY A 675 -16.42 -28.77 -0.70
C GLY A 675 -16.44 -27.83 -1.92
N PHE A 676 -15.28 -27.32 -2.35
CA PHE A 676 -15.16 -26.40 -3.49
C PHE A 676 -13.88 -26.64 -4.30
N TYR A 677 -13.95 -26.34 -5.59
CA TYR A 677 -12.81 -26.25 -6.49
C TYR A 677 -12.50 -24.78 -6.80
N VAL A 678 -11.22 -24.41 -6.70
CA VAL A 678 -10.73 -23.06 -7.05
C VAL A 678 -10.23 -23.08 -8.48
N HIS A 679 -10.90 -22.30 -9.34
CA HIS A 679 -10.50 -22.00 -10.70
C HIS A 679 -9.58 -20.78 -10.69
N ASP A 680 -8.34 -20.98 -11.08
CA ASP A 680 -7.23 -20.03 -11.12
C ASP A 680 -6.49 -20.12 -12.48
N ASP A 681 -7.25 -20.37 -13.55
CA ASP A 681 -6.75 -20.62 -14.90
C ASP A 681 -5.78 -19.51 -15.38
N HIS A 682 -6.11 -18.23 -15.14
CA HIS A 682 -5.25 -17.10 -15.47
C HIS A 682 -3.91 -17.13 -14.70
N VAL A 683 -3.95 -17.33 -13.37
CA VAL A 683 -2.74 -17.35 -12.53
C VAL A 683 -1.81 -18.48 -12.95
N LYS A 684 -2.37 -19.67 -13.24
CA LYS A 684 -1.60 -20.80 -13.77
C LYS A 684 -0.94 -20.48 -15.10
N HIS A 685 -1.67 -19.85 -16.03
CA HIS A 685 -1.12 -19.43 -17.32
C HIS A 685 0.09 -18.51 -17.11
N VAL A 686 -0.03 -17.49 -16.25
CA VAL A 686 1.06 -16.57 -15.94
C VAL A 686 2.26 -17.30 -15.32
N LEU A 687 2.04 -18.18 -14.35
CA LEU A 687 3.11 -18.97 -13.74
C LEU A 687 3.83 -19.88 -14.75
N GLU A 688 3.11 -20.47 -15.71
CA GLU A 688 3.72 -21.26 -16.78
C GLU A 688 4.57 -20.42 -17.74
N LEU A 689 4.15 -19.19 -18.06
CA LEU A 689 4.93 -18.25 -18.87
C LEU A 689 6.22 -17.86 -18.16
N ILE A 690 6.12 -17.49 -16.87
CA ILE A 690 7.27 -17.15 -16.03
C ILE A 690 8.22 -18.34 -15.93
N TYR A 691 7.68 -19.55 -15.69
CA TYR A 691 8.48 -20.76 -15.66
C TYR A 691 9.23 -20.98 -16.98
N CYS A 692 8.56 -20.85 -18.13
CA CYS A 692 9.21 -21.01 -19.44
C CYS A 692 10.33 -19.99 -19.67
N ALA A 693 10.13 -18.74 -19.25
CA ALA A 693 11.14 -17.70 -19.33
C ALA A 693 12.40 -18.04 -18.50
N LEU A 694 12.21 -18.61 -17.30
CA LEU A 694 13.29 -18.99 -16.38
C LEU A 694 13.98 -20.32 -16.73
N SER A 695 13.32 -21.22 -17.47
CA SER A 695 13.79 -22.60 -17.74
C SER A 695 14.33 -22.83 -19.16
N GLU A 696 14.76 -21.76 -19.85
CA GLU A 696 15.27 -21.78 -21.23
C GLU A 696 14.26 -22.21 -22.32
N HIS A 697 12.98 -22.44 -21.98
CA HIS A 697 11.91 -22.78 -22.90
C HIS A 697 11.37 -21.55 -23.65
N ARG A 698 12.24 -20.88 -24.41
CA ARG A 698 12.00 -19.58 -25.05
C ARG A 698 10.93 -19.58 -26.16
N TRP A 699 10.52 -20.75 -26.64
CA TRP A 699 9.47 -20.87 -27.63
C TRP A 699 8.41 -21.84 -27.13
N THR A 700 7.16 -21.42 -27.08
CA THR A 700 6.04 -22.22 -26.60
C THR A 700 4.95 -22.34 -27.67
N ILE A 701 4.16 -23.40 -27.56
CA ILE A 701 2.94 -23.58 -28.33
C ILE A 701 1.80 -23.84 -27.36
N VAL A 702 0.68 -23.14 -27.50
CA VAL A 702 -0.59 -23.50 -26.87
C VAL A 702 -1.46 -24.25 -27.88
N HIS A 703 -1.75 -25.51 -27.58
CA HIS A 703 -2.61 -26.37 -28.40
C HIS A 703 -3.56 -27.17 -27.52
N ASP A 704 -4.87 -26.99 -27.78
CA ASP A 704 -5.97 -27.63 -27.04
C ASP A 704 -5.84 -27.44 -25.52
N GLY A 705 -5.65 -26.19 -25.09
CA GLY A 705 -5.51 -25.82 -23.69
C GLY A 705 -4.22 -26.28 -23.00
N LYS A 706 -3.25 -26.84 -23.74
CA LYS A 706 -1.95 -27.28 -23.19
C LYS A 706 -0.78 -26.51 -23.77
N ARG A 707 0.20 -26.21 -22.91
CA ARG A 707 1.45 -25.55 -23.27
C ARG A 707 2.56 -26.56 -23.55
N TYR A 708 3.25 -26.38 -24.67
CA TYR A 708 4.41 -27.17 -25.08
C TYR A 708 5.63 -26.27 -25.20
N GLY A 709 6.64 -26.47 -24.35
CA GLY A 709 7.88 -25.68 -24.34
C GLY A 709 8.98 -26.25 -25.22
N PHE A 710 9.74 -25.37 -25.89
CA PHE A 710 10.86 -25.72 -26.76
C PHE A 710 12.09 -24.88 -26.39
N THR A 711 13.26 -25.53 -26.34
CA THR A 711 14.57 -24.87 -26.20
C THR A 711 15.23 -24.57 -27.55
N SER A 712 14.54 -24.85 -28.68
CA SER A 712 15.06 -24.64 -30.03
C SER A 712 14.02 -24.03 -30.96
N ALA A 713 14.31 -22.83 -31.49
CA ALA A 713 13.51 -22.14 -32.50
C ALA A 713 13.20 -23.02 -33.72
N SER A 714 14.18 -23.82 -34.17
CA SER A 714 14.02 -24.65 -35.37
C SER A 714 12.96 -25.75 -35.17
N LYS A 715 12.97 -26.42 -34.01
CA LYS A 715 11.97 -27.43 -33.63
C LYS A 715 10.60 -26.81 -33.45
N TRP A 716 10.55 -25.64 -32.83
CA TRP A 716 9.31 -24.87 -32.66
C TRP A 716 8.70 -24.49 -34.01
N LYS A 717 9.47 -23.87 -34.93
CA LYS A 717 8.99 -23.54 -36.29
C LYS A 717 8.47 -24.75 -37.05
N ALA A 718 9.16 -25.90 -36.93
CA ALA A 718 8.71 -27.14 -37.55
C ALA A 718 7.40 -27.68 -36.95
N ALA A 719 7.16 -27.46 -35.65
CA ALA A 719 5.90 -27.81 -34.99
C ALA A 719 4.76 -26.85 -35.37
N VAL A 720 5.03 -25.54 -35.40
CA VAL A 720 4.09 -24.50 -35.86
C VAL A 720 3.60 -24.81 -37.27
N ALA A 721 4.51 -25.05 -38.23
CA ALA A 721 4.15 -25.36 -39.62
C ALA A 721 3.26 -26.61 -39.75
N LYS A 722 3.43 -27.60 -38.87
CA LYS A 722 2.57 -28.80 -38.84
C LYS A 722 1.16 -28.45 -38.35
N LEU A 723 1.03 -27.57 -37.36
CA LEU A 723 -0.25 -27.15 -36.80
C LEU A 723 -0.99 -26.24 -37.79
N GLU A 724 -0.32 -25.28 -38.42
CA GLU A 724 -0.90 -24.44 -39.49
C GLU A 724 -1.44 -25.31 -40.63
N LYS A 725 -0.68 -26.33 -41.06
CA LYS A 725 -1.15 -27.27 -42.10
C LYS A 725 -2.38 -28.07 -41.66
N ARG A 726 -2.45 -28.48 -40.39
CA ARG A 726 -3.64 -29.17 -39.84
C ARG A 726 -4.84 -28.25 -39.77
N ARG A 727 -4.63 -27.00 -39.34
CA ARG A 727 -5.67 -25.98 -39.25
C ARG A 727 -6.25 -25.66 -40.63
N ALA A 728 -5.40 -25.50 -41.65
CA ALA A 728 -5.84 -25.30 -43.03
C ALA A 728 -6.62 -26.50 -43.63
N ALA A 729 -6.53 -27.68 -43.02
CA ALA A 729 -7.26 -28.88 -43.44
C ALA A 729 -8.60 -29.06 -42.71
N LEU A 730 -8.93 -28.20 -41.72
CA LEU A 730 -10.25 -28.21 -41.09
C LEU A 730 -11.27 -27.59 -42.05
N SER A 731 -12.40 -28.27 -42.25
CA SER A 731 -13.59 -27.69 -42.88
C SER A 731 -14.61 -27.41 -41.78
N PHE A 732 -14.98 -26.15 -41.60
CA PHE A 732 -16.16 -25.80 -40.80
C PHE A 732 -17.38 -26.07 -41.69
N ALA A 733 -18.24 -27.00 -41.29
CA ALA A 733 -19.58 -27.09 -41.85
C ALA A 733 -20.44 -26.09 -41.10
N ASP A 734 -21.15 -25.23 -41.84
CA ASP A 734 -21.97 -24.12 -41.32
C ASP A 734 -22.85 -24.48 -40.11
#